data_AF-A0A812MR86-F1
#
_entry.id   AF-A0A812MR86-F1
#
_cell.length_a   1.000
_cell.length_b   1.000
_cell.length_c   1.000
_cell.angle_alpha   90.00
_cell.angle_beta   90.00
_cell.angle_gamma   90.00
#
_symmetry.space_group_name_H-M   'P 1'
#
loop_
_entity.id
_entity.type
_entity.pdbx_description
1 polymer ?
#
loop_
_entity_poly.entity_id
_entity_poly.type
_entity_poly.pdbx_seq_one_letter_code
_entity_poly.pdbx_strand_id
1 'polypeptide(L)'
;MLNVHIVSQRLLVGKDLEQVRAAGWLPGLEGPAFLRLHSRWQGTSEDAKKTHRVLEHDAVPALRIWQFDDHTALAGEAKTMLTRFGHAMKVRVRFLGNSFPGNVCRNYDLCAQPEDKELLQGLLRRYYKDKQAFATVAAAFEEALGQRLSREADVLMCSQPLGWCRFLINLRMPMLLYAGLPVMWDVPEADRTGWAADFADILMSQEHVVIANSVFVAREVQWQFGVRVPTLRPLGLHTNAMHVPVLNASVLVSRFGTSGGLSECLLEKFAAVNRHWFPLHFVQMESLLFAEHLAHLFADDVPESQKKALLKQLNAIDGSLPGGGLKGYLDRGRSLLQEAQAGVNPFAGLVPSVPEGQQLFGETGPGSPTFAAAEELGMAELSKCCFCLVAGGLGERLGFPGIKIGIVTEVITGTTFIELFCSYILACQSYARTDTGDSGLLLPLAIMTSGDTHDKTVHMMRENAFFGMVEEQVHFLKQEKVPALVDVDAHISAKDGCIETKPHGHGDIHGLMHQRGLANRWVEEGRRWFFVFQDTNPLHFRILCALLGVSAKNGYVMNSVAIPRIPGESIGGICRLTSPSGTAMTLNVEYNQLEPLLKETSAGGDIPDDSGYSPYPGNINVLLFHLPRYSECLDGSGGIVPEFINPKWADPAKTRFKSSSRLECMMQDFPRLCGPGDKVGVTQVERWISKTSVKNNLADAVKKNPPECALTCEADLYSCNVRLLQLAGADIEEPDEVSFLGIHAKIGAKIVLKPSFAISVVQLQKKLKGRIAISKRSTLVLEGDVVVDGLELDGALHLAGTGCARGLQVQNRGVSIVGIPDSELADASPSHQIRGYKADILEMTSRHLEGDAG
;
A
#
# COMPACT_ATOMS: atom_id res chain seq x y z
N MET A 1 -29.73 3.53 -36.59
CA MET A 1 -28.50 3.99 -35.94
C MET A 1 -28.45 3.37 -34.56
N LEU A 2 -27.39 2.63 -34.25
CA LEU A 2 -27.16 2.10 -32.92
C LEU A 2 -26.69 3.24 -32.01
N ASN A 3 -27.23 3.35 -30.79
CA ASN A 3 -26.76 4.31 -29.79
C ASN A 3 -25.36 3.90 -29.32
N VAL A 4 -24.35 4.29 -30.10
CA VAL A 4 -22.98 4.30 -29.63
C VAL A 4 -22.92 5.42 -28.59
N HIS A 5 -22.92 5.10 -27.30
CA HIS A 5 -22.46 6.03 -26.27
C HIS A 5 -20.94 6.17 -26.36
N ILE A 6 -20.46 6.65 -27.52
CA ILE A 6 -19.25 7.44 -27.52
C ILE A 6 -19.69 8.82 -27.05
N VAL A 7 -19.36 9.10 -25.79
CA VAL A 7 -19.13 10.42 -25.22
C VAL A 7 -19.39 11.58 -26.20
N SER A 8 -20.64 12.03 -26.33
CA SER A 8 -20.98 13.24 -27.07
C SER A 8 -20.32 14.44 -26.37
N GLN A 9 -19.44 15.18 -27.06
CA GLN A 9 -18.83 16.39 -26.53
C GLN A 9 -19.90 17.49 -26.45
N ARG A 10 -20.30 17.88 -25.23
CA ARG A 10 -21.17 19.05 -25.03
C ARG A 10 -20.31 20.23 -24.56
N LEU A 11 -20.03 21.18 -25.44
CA LEU A 11 -19.55 22.51 -25.07
C LEU A 11 -20.72 23.50 -25.14
N LEU A 12 -21.02 24.16 -24.02
CA LEU A 12 -21.84 25.38 -24.03
C LEU A 12 -20.91 26.55 -24.26
N VAL A 13 -20.83 27.05 -25.51
CA VAL A 13 -20.32 28.40 -25.75
C VAL A 13 -21.53 29.30 -25.87
N GLY A 14 -21.82 30.03 -24.79
CA GLY A 14 -22.67 31.20 -24.89
C GLY A 14 -22.04 32.15 -25.90
N LYS A 15 -22.73 32.39 -27.03
CA LYS A 15 -22.52 33.47 -28.01
C LYS A 15 -21.09 34.05 -28.08
N ASP A 16 -20.13 33.41 -28.75
CA ASP A 16 -18.83 34.08 -29.05
C ASP A 16 -18.03 33.49 -30.24
N LEU A 17 -18.68 32.74 -31.14
CA LEU A 17 -18.04 32.19 -32.35
C LEU A 17 -17.48 33.27 -33.30
N GLU A 18 -18.08 34.46 -33.34
CA GLU A 18 -17.57 35.57 -34.14
C GLU A 18 -16.33 36.24 -33.53
N GLN A 19 -16.17 36.22 -32.19
CA GLN A 19 -14.98 36.79 -31.54
C GLN A 19 -13.73 35.94 -31.75
N VAL A 20 -13.88 34.60 -31.79
CA VAL A 20 -12.79 33.67 -32.13
C VAL A 20 -12.31 33.89 -33.57
N ARG A 21 -13.24 34.13 -34.51
CA ARG A 21 -12.93 34.41 -35.92
C ARG A 21 -12.31 35.81 -36.11
N ALA A 22 -12.77 36.81 -35.37
CA ALA A 22 -12.28 38.19 -35.46
C ALA A 22 -10.87 38.39 -34.87
N ALA A 23 -10.42 37.52 -33.96
CA ALA A 23 -9.13 37.65 -33.27
C ALA A 23 -7.90 37.23 -34.09
N GLY A 24 -8.06 36.78 -35.35
CA GLY A 24 -6.93 36.47 -36.23
C GLY A 24 -5.97 35.42 -35.65
N TRP A 25 -6.50 34.33 -35.12
CA TRP A 25 -5.74 33.35 -34.34
C TRP A 25 -4.64 32.63 -35.17
N LEU A 26 -3.44 32.57 -34.60
CA LEU A 26 -2.29 31.82 -35.11
C LEU A 26 -1.90 30.74 -34.08
N PRO A 27 -1.77 29.46 -34.47
CA PRO A 27 -1.37 28.38 -33.57
C PRO A 27 0.06 28.58 -33.04
N GLY A 28 0.24 28.51 -31.71
CA GLY A 28 1.55 28.66 -31.04
C GLY A 28 1.55 29.60 -29.81
N LEU A 29 0.47 30.35 -29.61
CA LEU A 29 0.21 31.12 -28.38
C LEU A 29 -0.87 30.41 -27.55
N GLU A 30 -0.75 30.48 -26.22
CA GLU A 30 -1.71 29.86 -25.30
C GLU A 30 -3.16 30.19 -25.69
N GLY A 31 -4.01 29.17 -25.83
CA GLY A 31 -5.41 29.35 -26.17
C GLY A 31 -6.13 30.35 -25.23
N PRO A 32 -7.15 31.09 -25.69
CA PRO A 32 -7.81 32.12 -24.88
C PRO A 32 -8.26 31.60 -23.52
N ALA A 33 -7.96 32.34 -22.44
CA ALA A 33 -8.28 31.94 -21.06
C ALA A 33 -9.78 31.61 -20.85
N PHE A 34 -10.68 32.20 -21.64
CA PHE A 34 -12.11 31.93 -21.53
C PHE A 34 -12.51 30.52 -22.00
N LEU A 35 -11.86 29.94 -23.01
CA LEU A 35 -12.10 28.53 -23.42
C LEU A 35 -11.58 27.54 -22.37
N ARG A 36 -10.50 27.90 -21.65
CA ARG A 36 -9.94 27.12 -20.54
C ARG A 36 -10.85 27.09 -19.30
N LEU A 37 -11.62 28.15 -19.07
CA LEU A 37 -12.52 28.29 -17.91
C LEU A 37 -13.91 27.67 -18.12
N HIS A 38 -14.37 27.52 -19.37
CA HIS A 38 -15.76 27.12 -19.68
C HIS A 38 -15.90 25.72 -20.32
N SER A 39 -14.80 25.03 -20.65
CA SER A 39 -14.84 23.66 -21.16
C SER A 39 -14.86 22.63 -20.01
N ARG A 40 -16.06 22.19 -19.62
CA ARG A 40 -16.25 21.04 -18.71
C ARG A 40 -16.89 19.87 -19.44
N TRP A 41 -16.35 18.67 -19.25
CA TRP A 41 -16.99 17.45 -19.71
C TRP A 41 -18.23 17.18 -18.86
N GLN A 42 -19.42 17.34 -19.42
CA GLN A 42 -20.69 17.14 -18.70
C GLN A 42 -21.33 15.76 -18.93
N GLY A 43 -20.68 14.89 -19.70
CA GLY A 43 -21.27 13.63 -20.15
C GLY A 43 -22.49 13.84 -21.07
N THR A 44 -23.17 12.75 -21.40
CA THR A 44 -24.40 12.75 -22.21
C THR A 44 -25.61 13.09 -21.31
N SER A 45 -26.42 14.08 -21.67
CA SER A 45 -27.62 14.43 -20.89
C SER A 45 -28.64 13.30 -20.90
N GLU A 46 -29.35 13.09 -19.78
CA GLU A 46 -30.38 12.03 -19.66
C GLU A 46 -31.44 12.08 -20.78
N ASP A 47 -31.85 13.27 -21.24
CA ASP A 47 -32.81 13.37 -22.35
C ASP A 47 -32.25 12.92 -23.70
N ALA A 48 -30.94 13.07 -23.93
CA ALA A 48 -30.28 12.53 -25.11
C ALA A 48 -30.18 11.00 -25.03
N LYS A 49 -30.08 10.42 -23.83
CA LYS A 49 -30.14 8.96 -23.62
C LYS A 49 -31.54 8.38 -23.90
N LYS A 50 -32.61 9.18 -23.75
CA LYS A 50 -34.02 8.78 -23.92
C LYS A 50 -34.52 8.74 -25.38
N THR A 51 -33.77 9.25 -26.36
CA THR A 51 -34.19 9.20 -27.78
C THR A 51 -33.98 7.79 -28.36
N HIS A 52 -34.85 6.86 -27.96
CA HIS A 52 -34.95 5.54 -28.57
C HIS A 52 -35.79 5.64 -29.85
N ARG A 53 -35.16 5.59 -31.02
CA ARG A 53 -35.86 5.04 -32.20
C ARG A 53 -35.71 3.53 -32.13
N VAL A 54 -36.80 2.84 -31.81
CA VAL A 54 -36.92 1.39 -31.98
C VAL A 54 -36.70 1.09 -33.46
N LEU A 55 -35.64 0.34 -33.77
CA LEU A 55 -35.46 -0.21 -35.11
C LEU A 55 -36.34 -1.47 -35.17
N GLU A 56 -37.44 -1.40 -35.92
CA GLU A 56 -38.18 -2.59 -36.32
C GLU A 56 -37.31 -3.39 -37.30
N HIS A 57 -36.89 -4.59 -36.90
CA HIS A 57 -36.55 -5.81 -37.69
C HIS A 57 -35.38 -6.61 -37.10
N ASP A 58 -35.48 -7.94 -37.23
CA ASP A 58 -34.55 -9.02 -36.77
C ASP A 58 -33.13 -9.01 -37.40
N ALA A 59 -32.65 -7.87 -37.90
CA ALA A 59 -31.32 -7.76 -38.48
C ALA A 59 -30.29 -7.26 -37.44
N VAL A 60 -29.18 -8.00 -37.28
CA VAL A 60 -28.02 -7.54 -36.48
C VAL A 60 -27.59 -6.16 -37.00
N PRO A 61 -27.61 -5.09 -36.17
CA PRO A 61 -27.25 -3.76 -36.61
C PRO A 61 -25.81 -3.74 -37.14
N ALA A 62 -25.57 -3.01 -38.24
CA ALA A 62 -24.25 -2.84 -38.82
C ALA A 62 -23.76 -1.39 -38.70
N LEU A 63 -22.47 -1.22 -38.41
CA LEU A 63 -21.76 0.06 -38.41
C LEU A 63 -20.77 0.04 -39.57
N ARG A 64 -21.02 0.84 -40.62
CA ARG A 64 -20.18 0.94 -41.81
C ARG A 64 -19.24 2.14 -41.66
N ILE A 65 -17.94 1.87 -41.67
CA ILE A 65 -16.90 2.87 -41.43
C ILE A 65 -16.07 3.05 -42.69
N TRP A 66 -15.91 4.29 -43.12
CA TRP A 66 -14.92 4.66 -44.13
C TRP A 66 -13.73 5.34 -43.44
N GLN A 67 -12.52 4.81 -43.62
CA GLN A 67 -11.33 5.29 -42.92
C GLN A 67 -10.43 6.16 -43.81
N PHE A 68 -9.76 7.11 -43.19
CA PHE A 68 -8.71 7.93 -43.79
C PHE A 68 -7.47 7.88 -42.89
N ASP A 69 -6.48 7.09 -43.28
CA ASP A 69 -5.21 6.95 -42.55
C ASP A 69 -4.06 6.51 -43.48
N ASP A 70 -2.89 7.15 -43.35
CA ASP A 70 -1.66 6.79 -44.04
C ASP A 70 -0.71 5.89 -43.24
N HIS A 71 -0.98 5.68 -41.95
CA HIS A 71 -0.09 4.99 -41.02
C HIS A 71 -0.55 3.58 -40.63
N THR A 72 0.32 2.59 -40.77
CA THR A 72 -0.01 1.16 -40.59
C THR A 72 -0.52 0.80 -39.21
N ALA A 73 0.18 1.26 -38.18
CA ALA A 73 -0.14 0.86 -36.81
C ALA A 73 -1.46 1.47 -36.36
N LEU A 74 -1.68 2.75 -36.68
CA LEU A 74 -2.87 3.49 -36.24
C LEU A 74 -4.12 3.00 -36.98
N ALA A 75 -3.99 2.71 -38.28
CA ALA A 75 -5.10 2.17 -39.06
C ALA A 75 -5.55 0.81 -38.53
N GLY A 76 -4.58 -0.07 -38.25
CA GLY A 76 -4.82 -1.41 -37.71
C GLY A 76 -5.36 -1.41 -36.27
N GLU A 77 -4.83 -0.54 -35.42
CA GLU A 77 -5.28 -0.35 -34.03
C GLU A 77 -6.75 0.10 -33.98
N ALA A 78 -7.08 1.15 -34.74
CA ALA A 78 -8.43 1.67 -34.90
C ALA A 78 -9.43 0.60 -35.39
N LYS A 79 -9.07 -0.13 -36.45
CA LYS A 79 -9.90 -1.22 -36.99
C LYS A 79 -10.13 -2.30 -35.95
N THR A 80 -9.06 -2.75 -35.29
CA THR A 80 -9.13 -3.83 -34.30
C THR A 80 -10.01 -3.44 -33.12
N MET A 81 -9.85 -2.21 -32.61
CA MET A 81 -10.63 -1.67 -31.51
C MET A 81 -12.12 -1.67 -31.82
N LEU A 82 -12.54 -1.08 -32.94
CA LEU A 82 -13.96 -0.97 -33.30
C LEU A 82 -14.57 -2.32 -33.64
N THR A 83 -13.81 -3.21 -34.30
CA THR A 83 -14.27 -4.56 -34.61
C THR A 83 -14.51 -5.38 -33.34
N ARG A 84 -13.59 -5.31 -32.35
CA ARG A 84 -13.75 -5.99 -31.05
C ARG A 84 -14.89 -5.40 -30.22
N PHE A 85 -15.02 -4.07 -30.20
CA PHE A 85 -16.15 -3.40 -29.56
C PHE A 85 -17.47 -3.87 -30.16
N GLY A 86 -17.57 -3.92 -31.49
CA GLY A 86 -18.74 -4.43 -32.18
C GLY A 86 -19.05 -5.88 -31.81
N HIS A 87 -18.04 -6.76 -31.80
CA HIS A 87 -18.21 -8.14 -31.36
C HIS A 87 -18.79 -8.23 -29.94
N ALA A 88 -18.21 -7.48 -28.99
CA ALA A 88 -18.69 -7.44 -27.60
C ALA A 88 -20.14 -6.94 -27.48
N MET A 89 -20.51 -5.95 -28.30
CA MET A 89 -21.84 -5.33 -28.29
C MET A 89 -22.84 -5.98 -29.25
N LYS A 90 -22.47 -7.08 -29.91
CA LYS A 90 -23.26 -7.77 -30.95
C LYS A 90 -23.66 -6.85 -32.13
N VAL A 91 -22.74 -5.98 -32.55
CA VAL A 91 -22.86 -5.06 -33.68
C VAL A 91 -21.88 -5.45 -34.77
N ARG A 92 -22.33 -5.53 -36.01
CA ARG A 92 -21.46 -5.87 -37.14
C ARG A 92 -20.69 -4.61 -37.61
N VAL A 93 -19.41 -4.50 -37.29
CA VAL A 93 -18.58 -3.41 -37.83
C VAL A 93 -17.97 -3.82 -39.17
N ARG A 94 -18.19 -2.99 -40.19
CA ARG A 94 -17.63 -3.19 -41.54
C ARG A 94 -16.84 -1.96 -41.94
N PHE A 95 -15.56 -2.14 -42.23
CA PHE A 95 -14.77 -1.12 -42.90
C PHE A 95 -14.99 -1.22 -44.41
N LEU A 96 -15.28 -0.10 -45.05
CA LEU A 96 -15.55 0.00 -46.48
C LEU A 96 -14.30 0.27 -47.32
N GLY A 97 -13.24 0.79 -46.68
CA GLY A 97 -11.96 1.11 -47.31
C GLY A 97 -11.16 2.14 -46.49
N ASN A 98 -9.89 2.33 -46.87
CA ASN A 98 -8.94 3.31 -46.34
C ASN A 98 -8.37 4.14 -47.49
N SER A 99 -8.53 5.45 -47.34
CA SER A 99 -8.31 6.48 -48.36
C SER A 99 -6.84 6.75 -48.69
N PHE A 100 -5.86 6.42 -47.84
CA PHE A 100 -4.47 6.74 -48.16
C PHE A 100 -3.71 5.55 -48.79
N PRO A 101 -3.11 5.71 -49.98
CA PRO A 101 -2.63 4.58 -50.76
C PRO A 101 -1.20 4.17 -50.40
N GLY A 102 -1.06 3.28 -49.42
CA GLY A 102 0.18 2.58 -49.10
C GLY A 102 0.07 1.05 -49.22
N ASN A 103 1.20 0.34 -49.25
CA ASN A 103 1.25 -1.15 -49.15
C ASN A 103 0.64 -1.69 -47.84
N VAL A 104 0.47 -0.77 -46.90
CA VAL A 104 0.02 -0.87 -45.52
C VAL A 104 -1.43 -1.30 -45.36
N CYS A 105 -2.34 -0.84 -46.24
CA CYS A 105 -3.77 -1.15 -46.14
C CYS A 105 -4.08 -2.64 -46.31
N ARG A 106 -3.17 -3.40 -46.94
CA ARG A 106 -3.31 -4.84 -47.19
C ARG A 106 -3.19 -5.67 -45.93
N ASN A 107 -2.40 -5.22 -44.95
CA ASN A 107 -2.15 -5.97 -43.70
C ASN A 107 -3.42 -6.11 -42.84
N TYR A 108 -4.41 -5.27 -43.09
CA TYR A 108 -5.63 -5.20 -42.30
C TYR A 108 -6.88 -5.26 -43.15
N ASP A 109 -6.84 -5.67 -44.42
CA ASP A 109 -8.00 -5.66 -45.33
C ASP A 109 -8.76 -4.33 -45.31
N LEU A 110 -8.02 -3.25 -45.53
CA LEU A 110 -8.50 -1.87 -45.51
C LEU A 110 -8.28 -1.15 -46.83
N CYS A 111 -7.81 -1.78 -47.89
CA CYS A 111 -7.49 -1.03 -49.11
C CYS A 111 -8.73 -0.39 -49.75
N ALA A 112 -8.64 0.91 -50.09
CA ALA A 112 -9.61 1.55 -50.97
C ALA A 112 -9.61 0.92 -52.36
N GLN A 113 -10.69 1.16 -53.11
CA GLN A 113 -10.81 0.72 -54.50
C GLN A 113 -9.72 1.39 -55.36
N PRO A 114 -9.23 0.73 -56.43
CA PRO A 114 -8.19 1.29 -57.29
C PRO A 114 -8.51 2.69 -57.82
N GLU A 115 -9.77 2.94 -58.20
CA GLU A 115 -10.28 4.22 -58.70
C GLU A 115 -10.21 5.33 -57.63
N ASP A 116 -10.60 5.02 -56.39
CA ASP A 116 -10.52 5.94 -55.26
C ASP A 116 -9.05 6.30 -54.94
N LYS A 117 -8.18 5.30 -55.03
CA LYS A 117 -6.74 5.47 -54.82
C LYS A 117 -6.14 6.42 -55.86
N GLU A 118 -6.44 6.23 -57.14
CA GLU A 118 -5.93 7.11 -58.21
C GLU A 118 -6.44 8.54 -58.07
N LEU A 119 -7.74 8.69 -57.77
CA LEU A 119 -8.37 9.98 -57.50
C LEU A 119 -7.68 10.71 -56.34
N LEU A 120 -7.48 10.03 -55.22
CA LEU A 120 -6.85 10.61 -54.03
C LEU A 120 -5.39 10.97 -54.26
N GLN A 121 -4.62 10.14 -54.96
CA GLN A 121 -3.25 10.50 -55.38
C GLN A 121 -3.24 11.75 -56.27
N GLY A 122 -4.21 11.87 -57.18
CA GLY A 122 -4.40 13.05 -58.02
C GLY A 122 -4.67 14.32 -57.19
N LEU A 123 -5.54 14.24 -56.19
CA LEU A 123 -5.87 15.35 -55.29
C LEU A 123 -4.67 15.75 -54.42
N LEU A 124 -3.95 14.77 -53.84
CA LEU A 124 -2.73 15.00 -53.06
C LEU A 124 -1.65 15.71 -53.91
N ARG A 125 -1.48 15.31 -55.17
CA ARG A 125 -0.56 15.96 -56.10
C ARG A 125 -0.96 17.41 -56.38
N ARG A 126 -2.24 17.67 -56.66
CA ARG A 126 -2.75 19.02 -56.91
C ARG A 126 -2.48 19.97 -55.73
N TYR A 127 -2.62 19.46 -54.52
CA TYR A 127 -2.37 20.24 -53.30
C TYR A 127 -0.88 20.42 -53.00
N TYR A 128 -0.10 19.34 -52.89
CA TYR A 128 1.29 19.44 -52.45
C TYR A 128 2.26 19.90 -53.54
N LYS A 129 2.07 19.41 -54.78
CA LYS A 129 2.99 19.65 -55.89
C LYS A 129 2.56 20.85 -56.72
N ASP A 130 1.28 20.92 -57.08
CA ASP A 130 0.76 22.00 -57.93
C ASP A 130 0.29 23.22 -57.11
N LYS A 131 0.40 23.15 -55.77
CA LYS A 131 0.11 24.23 -54.81
C LYS A 131 -1.27 24.86 -54.98
N GLN A 132 -2.26 24.09 -55.42
CA GLN A 132 -3.65 24.55 -55.47
C GLN A 132 -4.18 24.78 -54.06
N ALA A 133 -5.04 25.79 -53.90
CA ALA A 133 -5.67 26.09 -52.61
C ALA A 133 -6.45 24.88 -52.08
N PHE A 134 -6.36 24.62 -50.77
CA PHE A 134 -7.00 23.46 -50.14
C PHE A 134 -8.50 23.39 -50.46
N ALA A 135 -9.21 24.53 -50.41
CA ALA A 135 -10.64 24.60 -50.70
C ALA A 135 -11.00 24.09 -52.11
N THR A 136 -10.16 24.37 -53.11
CA THR A 136 -10.37 23.91 -54.49
C THR A 136 -10.17 22.39 -54.62
N VAL A 137 -9.20 21.84 -53.88
CA VAL A 137 -8.96 20.39 -53.85
C VAL A 137 -10.04 19.67 -53.05
N ALA A 138 -10.52 20.28 -51.96
CA ALA A 138 -11.61 19.76 -51.13
C ALA A 138 -12.94 19.71 -51.87
N ALA A 139 -13.27 20.75 -52.65
CA ALA A 139 -14.48 20.73 -53.50
C ALA A 139 -14.44 19.60 -54.54
N ALA A 140 -13.27 19.36 -55.16
CA ALA A 140 -13.10 18.26 -56.10
C ALA A 140 -13.19 16.87 -55.44
N PHE A 141 -12.72 16.74 -54.19
CA PHE A 141 -12.92 15.53 -53.39
C PHE A 141 -14.42 15.30 -53.09
N GLU A 142 -15.12 16.34 -52.65
CA GLU A 142 -16.53 16.28 -52.30
C GLU A 142 -17.40 15.92 -53.52
N GLU A 143 -17.14 16.53 -54.67
CA GLU A 143 -17.83 16.21 -55.94
C GLU A 143 -17.63 14.75 -56.34
N ALA A 144 -16.41 14.24 -56.19
CA ALA A 144 -16.05 12.90 -56.67
C ALA A 144 -16.45 11.77 -55.71
N LEU A 145 -16.34 11.97 -54.39
CA LEU A 145 -16.54 10.92 -53.38
C LEU A 145 -17.67 11.21 -52.39
N GLY A 146 -18.04 12.48 -52.20
CA GLY A 146 -18.94 12.88 -51.12
C GLY A 146 -20.31 12.20 -51.22
N GLN A 147 -20.94 12.23 -52.39
CA GLN A 147 -22.26 11.63 -52.56
C GLN A 147 -22.27 10.11 -52.33
N ARG A 148 -21.18 9.42 -52.69
CA ARG A 148 -21.04 7.98 -52.47
C ARG A 148 -20.81 7.66 -51.00
N LEU A 149 -19.87 8.35 -50.36
CA LEU A 149 -19.57 8.18 -48.94
C LEU A 149 -20.79 8.44 -48.06
N SER A 150 -21.60 9.47 -48.39
CA SER A 150 -22.86 9.77 -47.69
C SER A 150 -23.97 8.73 -47.83
N ARG A 151 -23.91 7.87 -48.86
CA ARG A 151 -24.84 6.75 -49.02
C ARG A 151 -24.30 5.47 -48.38
N GLU A 152 -23.01 5.24 -48.48
CA GLU A 152 -22.38 3.96 -48.16
C GLU A 152 -21.89 3.85 -46.71
N ALA A 153 -21.36 4.93 -46.13
CA ALA A 153 -20.80 4.94 -44.78
C ALA A 153 -21.77 5.52 -43.74
N ASP A 154 -21.72 4.99 -42.50
CA ASP A 154 -22.45 5.53 -41.35
C ASP A 154 -21.59 6.52 -40.54
N VAL A 155 -20.28 6.27 -40.49
CA VAL A 155 -19.29 7.10 -39.80
C VAL A 155 -18.03 7.21 -40.65
N LEU A 156 -17.46 8.42 -40.70
CA LEU A 156 -16.12 8.65 -41.23
C LEU A 156 -15.10 8.54 -40.11
N MET A 157 -14.00 7.83 -40.34
CA MET A 157 -12.92 7.70 -39.37
C MET A 157 -11.64 8.29 -39.93
N CYS A 158 -10.92 9.03 -39.09
CA CYS A 158 -9.58 9.49 -39.42
C CYS A 158 -8.63 9.21 -38.28
N SER A 159 -7.44 8.74 -38.63
CA SER A 159 -6.44 8.27 -37.66
C SER A 159 -5.08 8.96 -37.85
N GLN A 160 -4.74 9.40 -39.08
CA GLN A 160 -3.59 10.27 -39.36
C GLN A 160 -3.51 10.71 -40.85
N PRO A 161 -2.88 11.87 -41.17
CA PRO A 161 -2.77 13.07 -40.35
C PRO A 161 -4.06 13.89 -40.43
N LEU A 162 -4.41 14.57 -39.33
CA LEU A 162 -5.65 15.35 -39.20
C LEU A 162 -5.76 16.51 -40.22
N GLY A 163 -4.65 16.88 -40.87
CA GLY A 163 -4.60 17.80 -42.01
C GLY A 163 -5.51 17.40 -43.17
N TRP A 164 -5.39 16.14 -43.61
CA TRP A 164 -6.10 15.62 -44.78
C TRP A 164 -7.56 15.31 -44.52
N CYS A 165 -7.90 15.07 -43.26
CA CYS A 165 -9.26 14.79 -42.83
C CYS A 165 -10.17 16.01 -42.91
N ARG A 166 -9.64 17.20 -43.22
CA ARG A 166 -10.43 18.36 -43.66
C ARG A 166 -11.29 18.09 -44.89
N PHE A 167 -10.90 17.14 -45.75
CA PHE A 167 -11.75 16.68 -46.85
C PHE A 167 -13.08 16.08 -46.39
N LEU A 168 -13.10 15.51 -45.19
CA LEU A 168 -14.25 14.82 -44.64
C LEU A 168 -15.22 15.78 -43.94
N ILE A 169 -14.75 16.96 -43.53
CA ILE A 169 -15.53 17.97 -42.80
C ILE A 169 -16.71 18.46 -43.63
N ASN A 170 -16.48 18.72 -44.93
CA ASN A 170 -17.50 19.25 -45.83
C ASN A 170 -18.63 18.23 -46.10
N LEU A 171 -18.39 16.94 -45.87
CA LEU A 171 -19.40 15.90 -46.08
C LEU A 171 -20.52 15.91 -45.02
N ARG A 172 -20.35 16.68 -43.93
CA ARG A 172 -21.31 16.82 -42.82
C ARG A 172 -21.81 15.47 -42.29
N MET A 173 -20.90 14.50 -42.20
CA MET A 173 -21.18 13.18 -41.63
C MET A 173 -20.57 13.05 -40.23
N PRO A 174 -21.11 12.17 -39.38
CA PRO A 174 -20.47 11.87 -38.10
C PRO A 174 -19.04 11.40 -38.29
N MET A 175 -18.12 11.94 -37.48
CA MET A 175 -16.69 11.68 -37.59
C MET A 175 -16.15 11.10 -36.28
N LEU A 176 -15.29 10.09 -36.39
CA LEU A 176 -14.44 9.60 -35.32
C LEU A 176 -12.98 9.92 -35.64
N LEU A 177 -12.42 10.91 -34.96
CA LEU A 177 -11.01 11.28 -35.04
C LEU A 177 -10.24 10.56 -33.94
N TYR A 178 -9.35 9.65 -34.34
CA TYR A 178 -8.43 8.94 -33.46
C TYR A 178 -7.02 9.53 -33.62
N ALA A 179 -6.72 10.60 -32.88
CA ALA A 179 -5.49 11.35 -33.02
C ALA A 179 -4.28 10.58 -32.49
N GLY A 180 -3.40 10.14 -33.40
CA GLY A 180 -2.19 9.39 -33.08
C GLY A 180 -0.85 10.13 -33.18
N LEU A 181 -0.86 11.32 -33.78
CA LEU A 181 0.27 12.22 -33.98
C LEU A 181 -0.10 13.66 -33.63
N PRO A 182 0.89 14.58 -33.55
CA PRO A 182 0.66 16.01 -33.46
C PRO A 182 -0.36 16.50 -34.48
N VAL A 183 -1.32 17.28 -34.01
CA VAL A 183 -2.54 17.56 -34.79
C VAL A 183 -2.28 18.43 -36.02
N MET A 184 -1.22 19.24 -36.00
CA MET A 184 -0.75 20.05 -37.13
C MET A 184 0.32 19.38 -38.01
N TRP A 185 0.58 18.09 -37.80
CA TRP A 185 1.57 17.35 -38.58
C TRP A 185 1.21 17.40 -40.08
N ASP A 186 2.21 17.75 -40.92
CA ASP A 186 2.08 17.92 -42.37
C ASP A 186 1.07 18.99 -42.86
N VAL A 187 0.64 19.92 -42.00
CA VAL A 187 -0.18 21.08 -42.38
C VAL A 187 0.72 22.22 -42.90
N PRO A 188 0.65 22.58 -44.20
CA PRO A 188 1.42 23.70 -44.74
C PRO A 188 1.11 25.00 -44.01
N GLU A 189 2.13 25.83 -43.79
CA GLU A 189 2.01 27.06 -43.01
C GLU A 189 0.89 27.99 -43.47
N ALA A 190 0.74 28.15 -44.79
CA ALA A 190 -0.31 28.97 -45.40
C ALA A 190 -1.74 28.47 -45.09
N ASP A 191 -1.91 27.20 -44.73
CA ASP A 191 -3.22 26.59 -44.46
C ASP A 191 -3.49 26.33 -42.97
N ARG A 192 -2.53 26.62 -42.09
CA ARG A 192 -2.64 26.34 -40.64
C ARG A 192 -3.80 27.07 -39.98
N THR A 193 -4.01 28.34 -40.29
CA THR A 193 -5.13 29.12 -39.73
C THR A 193 -6.48 28.55 -40.14
N GLY A 194 -6.65 28.21 -41.42
CA GLY A 194 -7.88 27.60 -41.91
C GLY A 194 -8.10 26.20 -41.32
N TRP A 195 -7.04 25.38 -41.24
CA TRP A 195 -7.11 24.05 -40.63
C TRP A 195 -7.48 24.12 -39.16
N ALA A 196 -6.90 25.05 -38.42
CA ALA A 196 -7.12 25.14 -36.99
C ALA A 196 -8.52 25.68 -36.65
N ALA A 197 -9.09 26.54 -37.50
CA ALA A 197 -10.50 26.94 -37.43
C ALA A 197 -11.44 25.74 -37.67
N ASP A 198 -11.18 24.95 -38.71
CA ASP A 198 -11.98 23.77 -39.03
C ASP A 198 -11.89 22.71 -37.93
N PHE A 199 -10.71 22.49 -37.34
CA PHE A 199 -10.53 21.53 -36.25
C PHE A 199 -11.21 21.99 -34.96
N ALA A 200 -11.21 23.31 -34.68
CA ALA A 200 -11.99 23.86 -33.58
C ALA A 200 -13.49 23.61 -33.80
N ASP A 201 -14.02 23.81 -35.01
CA ASP A 201 -15.42 23.51 -35.33
C ASP A 201 -15.75 22.01 -35.10
N ILE A 202 -14.81 21.10 -35.39
CA ILE A 202 -14.97 19.68 -35.08
C ILE A 202 -15.05 19.42 -33.57
N LEU A 203 -14.11 19.96 -32.80
CA LEU A 203 -14.06 19.81 -31.33
C LEU A 203 -15.30 20.39 -30.63
N MET A 204 -15.98 21.33 -31.28
CA MET A 204 -17.18 21.97 -30.75
C MET A 204 -18.47 21.26 -31.18
N SER A 205 -18.40 20.37 -32.18
CA SER A 205 -19.56 19.64 -32.71
C SER A 205 -19.99 18.50 -31.80
N GLN A 206 -21.30 18.34 -31.62
CA GLN A 206 -21.88 17.20 -30.90
C GLN A 206 -21.97 15.94 -31.76
N GLU A 207 -21.77 16.07 -33.08
CA GLU A 207 -21.86 14.98 -34.07
C GLU A 207 -20.51 14.31 -34.33
N HIS A 208 -19.42 14.93 -33.88
CA HIS A 208 -18.07 14.42 -34.04
C HIS A 208 -17.48 13.98 -32.71
N VAL A 209 -16.60 13.00 -32.78
CA VAL A 209 -15.88 12.47 -31.64
C VAL A 209 -14.40 12.60 -31.91
N VAL A 210 -13.68 13.25 -31.00
CA VAL A 210 -12.23 13.29 -31.00
C VAL A 210 -11.70 12.50 -29.81
N ILE A 211 -10.81 11.55 -30.07
CA ILE A 211 -10.14 10.70 -29.09
C ILE A 211 -8.65 10.72 -29.41
N ALA A 212 -7.81 10.78 -28.38
CA ALA A 212 -6.36 10.67 -28.54
C ALA A 212 -5.88 9.24 -28.24
N ASN A 213 -4.89 8.76 -28.99
CA ASN A 213 -4.22 7.49 -28.68
C ASN A 213 -3.30 7.58 -27.46
N SER A 214 -3.04 8.78 -26.94
CA SER A 214 -2.11 9.01 -25.85
C SER A 214 -2.48 10.25 -25.07
N VAL A 215 -2.08 10.25 -23.80
CA VAL A 215 -2.26 11.42 -22.92
C VAL A 215 -1.50 12.62 -23.47
N PHE A 216 -0.37 12.38 -24.16
CA PHE A 216 0.40 13.44 -24.82
C PHE A 216 -0.42 14.15 -25.90
N VAL A 217 -0.97 13.40 -26.87
CA VAL A 217 -1.79 14.00 -27.95
C VAL A 217 -3.07 14.63 -27.38
N ALA A 218 -3.68 14.04 -26.34
CA ALA A 218 -4.83 14.65 -25.65
C ALA A 218 -4.47 16.00 -25.01
N ARG A 219 -3.29 16.10 -24.39
CA ARG A 219 -2.79 17.34 -23.79
C ARG A 219 -2.38 18.34 -24.85
N GLU A 220 -1.86 17.90 -25.98
CA GLU A 220 -1.56 18.76 -27.11
C GLU A 220 -2.83 19.44 -27.66
N VAL A 221 -3.90 18.67 -27.87
CA VAL A 221 -5.22 19.20 -28.24
C VAL A 221 -5.74 20.18 -27.18
N GLN A 222 -5.61 19.83 -25.89
CA GLN A 222 -6.02 20.71 -24.80
C GLN A 222 -5.21 22.00 -24.78
N TRP A 223 -3.91 21.93 -25.03
CA TRP A 223 -3.00 23.08 -25.00
C TRP A 223 -3.26 24.03 -26.18
N GLN A 224 -3.38 23.46 -27.38
CA GLN A 224 -3.50 24.24 -28.62
C GLN A 224 -4.92 24.78 -28.82
N PHE A 225 -5.96 24.05 -28.40
CA PHE A 225 -7.36 24.38 -28.67
C PHE A 225 -8.21 24.63 -27.42
N GLY A 226 -7.65 24.40 -26.23
CA GLY A 226 -8.40 24.56 -24.97
C GLY A 226 -9.39 23.44 -24.67
N VAL A 227 -9.44 22.38 -25.48
CA VAL A 227 -10.44 21.29 -25.37
C VAL A 227 -9.80 19.99 -24.89
N ARG A 228 -10.33 19.40 -23.81
CA ARG A 228 -9.91 18.07 -23.34
C ARG A 228 -10.60 16.98 -24.15
N VAL A 229 -9.81 16.09 -24.76
CA VAL A 229 -10.30 14.89 -25.45
C VAL A 229 -9.96 13.63 -24.65
N PRO A 230 -10.82 12.60 -24.66
CA PRO A 230 -10.53 11.33 -23.99
C PRO A 230 -9.29 10.65 -24.59
N THR A 231 -8.53 9.95 -23.74
CA THR A 231 -7.41 9.09 -24.16
C THR A 231 -7.87 7.64 -24.21
N LEU A 232 -7.73 6.99 -25.35
CA LEU A 232 -8.08 5.58 -25.54
C LEU A 232 -6.92 4.83 -26.22
N ARG A 233 -6.26 3.93 -25.47
CA ARG A 233 -5.15 3.10 -25.96
C ARG A 233 -5.62 1.66 -26.16
N PRO A 234 -5.54 1.09 -27.38
CA PRO A 234 -5.80 -0.33 -27.57
C PRO A 234 -4.61 -1.14 -27.03
N LEU A 235 -4.69 -1.48 -25.75
CA LEU A 235 -3.75 -2.36 -25.04
C LEU A 235 -3.82 -3.85 -25.45
N GLY A 236 -4.78 -4.21 -26.30
CA GLY A 236 -5.21 -5.60 -26.49
C GLY A 236 -4.58 -6.38 -27.65
N LEU A 237 -3.62 -5.84 -28.42
CA LEU A 237 -3.16 -6.56 -29.62
C LEU A 237 -2.28 -7.78 -29.33
N HIS A 238 -1.63 -7.90 -28.16
CA HIS A 238 -0.78 -9.08 -27.88
C HIS A 238 -0.81 -9.69 -26.48
N THR A 239 -1.42 -9.09 -25.45
CA THR A 239 -1.21 -9.60 -24.06
C THR A 239 -2.42 -9.64 -23.14
N ASN A 240 -3.62 -9.23 -23.57
CA ASN A 240 -4.81 -9.16 -22.70
C ASN A 240 -4.64 -8.33 -21.41
N ALA A 241 -3.58 -7.53 -21.28
CA ALA A 241 -3.32 -6.71 -20.10
C ALA A 241 -3.84 -5.29 -20.29
N MET A 242 -4.45 -4.68 -19.26
CA MET A 242 -4.68 -3.24 -19.20
C MET A 242 -3.53 -2.59 -18.40
N HIS A 243 -2.86 -1.59 -18.99
CA HIS A 243 -1.88 -0.76 -18.28
C HIS A 243 -2.56 0.51 -17.77
N VAL A 244 -2.52 0.69 -16.45
CA VAL A 244 -2.86 1.94 -15.76
C VAL A 244 -1.56 2.49 -15.21
N PRO A 245 -1.11 3.70 -15.61
CA PRO A 245 0.15 4.26 -15.08
C PRO A 245 -0.04 4.62 -13.61
N VAL A 246 0.85 4.10 -12.74
CA VAL A 246 0.80 4.26 -11.27
C VAL A 246 1.77 5.35 -10.76
N LEU A 247 2.52 6.03 -11.64
CA LEU A 247 3.48 7.05 -11.23
C LEU A 247 3.14 8.42 -11.84
N ASN A 248 2.84 9.40 -10.97
CA ASN A 248 2.46 10.77 -11.35
C ASN A 248 3.63 11.63 -11.86
N ALA A 249 4.88 11.16 -11.77
CA ALA A 249 6.09 11.94 -12.05
C ALA A 249 6.98 11.37 -13.18
N SER A 250 6.56 10.29 -13.86
CA SER A 250 7.41 9.61 -14.85
C SER A 250 6.59 8.95 -15.96
N VAL A 251 7.14 8.87 -17.18
CA VAL A 251 6.55 8.13 -18.30
C VAL A 251 7.50 7.00 -18.70
N LEU A 252 7.01 5.76 -18.65
CA LEU A 252 7.76 4.58 -19.08
C LEU A 252 7.48 4.30 -20.58
N VAL A 253 8.52 4.18 -21.39
CA VAL A 253 8.42 3.82 -22.82
C VAL A 253 9.19 2.53 -23.07
N SER A 254 8.52 1.52 -23.61
CA SER A 254 9.13 0.23 -23.98
C SER A 254 9.87 0.34 -25.31
N ARG A 255 11.15 -0.05 -25.34
CA ARG A 255 11.89 -0.34 -26.58
C ARG A 255 11.37 -1.65 -27.16
N PHE A 256 10.61 -1.61 -28.24
CA PHE A 256 10.51 -2.77 -29.14
C PHE A 256 11.46 -2.58 -30.31
N GLY A 257 12.28 -3.60 -30.52
CA GLY A 257 13.25 -3.64 -31.60
C GLY A 257 12.59 -3.56 -32.97
N THR A 258 13.33 -2.93 -33.88
CA THR A 258 13.15 -2.80 -35.34
C THR A 258 12.37 -1.57 -35.85
N SER A 259 13.13 -0.75 -36.59
CA SER A 259 12.80 0.36 -37.49
C SER A 259 12.55 1.77 -36.92
N GLY A 260 13.48 2.69 -37.21
CA GLY A 260 13.14 4.10 -37.48
C GLY A 260 13.74 5.19 -36.58
N GLY A 261 15.06 5.41 -36.61
CA GLY A 261 15.74 6.49 -35.86
C GLY A 261 15.48 7.93 -36.33
N LEU A 262 14.29 8.48 -36.09
CA LEU A 262 14.03 9.93 -36.22
C LEU A 262 13.42 10.58 -34.97
N SER A 263 12.60 9.85 -34.20
CA SER A 263 12.05 10.33 -32.92
C SER A 263 13.11 10.39 -31.79
N GLU A 264 14.10 9.50 -31.83
CA GLU A 264 15.20 9.44 -30.85
C GLU A 264 16.11 10.68 -30.92
N CYS A 265 16.47 11.10 -32.14
CA CYS A 265 17.32 12.28 -32.38
C CYS A 265 16.61 13.61 -32.04
N LEU A 266 15.29 13.67 -32.19
CA LEU A 266 14.47 14.84 -31.87
C LEU A 266 14.25 14.98 -30.36
N LEU A 267 14.00 13.86 -29.67
CA LEU A 267 13.80 13.83 -28.22
C LEU A 267 15.12 13.98 -27.44
N GLU A 268 16.25 13.49 -27.95
CA GLU A 268 17.58 13.80 -27.42
C GLU A 268 17.90 15.30 -27.51
N LYS A 269 17.65 15.93 -28.66
CA LYS A 269 17.84 17.38 -28.84
C LYS A 269 16.89 18.20 -27.97
N PHE A 270 15.64 17.75 -27.81
CA PHE A 270 14.66 18.40 -26.95
C PHE A 270 15.05 18.29 -25.46
N ALA A 271 15.50 17.12 -25.00
CA ALA A 271 15.95 16.90 -23.63
C ALA A 271 17.25 17.66 -23.30
N ALA A 272 18.19 17.74 -24.25
CA ALA A 272 19.43 18.51 -24.09
C ALA A 272 19.20 20.02 -23.91
N VAL A 273 18.11 20.55 -24.49
CA VAL A 273 17.77 21.98 -24.47
C VAL A 273 16.84 22.36 -23.31
N ASN A 274 16.15 21.38 -22.69
CA ASN A 274 15.11 21.62 -21.67
C ASN A 274 15.39 20.91 -20.33
N ARG A 275 16.67 20.67 -20.01
CA ARG A 275 17.16 19.92 -18.82
C ARG A 275 16.57 20.35 -17.47
N HIS A 276 16.03 21.56 -17.38
CA HIS A 276 15.55 22.18 -16.14
C HIS A 276 14.05 21.99 -15.90
N TRP A 277 13.27 21.54 -16.89
CA TRP A 277 11.80 21.57 -16.85
C TRP A 277 11.12 20.19 -16.92
N PHE A 278 11.81 19.11 -17.32
CA PHE A 278 11.22 17.77 -17.37
C PHE A 278 12.28 16.67 -17.15
N PRO A 279 12.09 15.73 -16.20
CA PRO A 279 12.94 14.54 -16.07
C PRO A 279 12.44 13.44 -17.02
N LEU A 280 12.74 13.56 -18.31
CA LEU A 280 12.50 12.49 -19.27
C LEU A 280 13.66 11.49 -19.19
N HIS A 281 13.39 10.25 -18.78
CA HIS A 281 14.40 9.19 -18.67
C HIS A 281 14.21 8.13 -19.76
N PHE A 282 15.19 7.99 -20.65
CA PHE A 282 15.30 6.84 -21.53
C PHE A 282 16.05 5.73 -20.78
N VAL A 283 15.45 4.55 -20.72
CA VAL A 283 16.02 3.40 -20.02
C VAL A 283 16.46 2.37 -21.05
N GLN A 284 17.77 2.26 -21.26
CA GLN A 284 18.40 0.99 -21.61
C GLN A 284 18.71 0.27 -20.30
N MET A 285 18.38 -1.02 -20.19
CA MET A 285 18.70 -1.80 -18.98
C MET A 285 20.22 -1.94 -18.77
N GLU A 286 21.02 -1.89 -19.83
CA GLU A 286 22.48 -1.78 -19.68
C GLU A 286 22.89 -0.44 -19.05
N SER A 287 22.17 0.64 -19.31
CA SER A 287 22.47 1.98 -18.77
C SER A 287 21.93 2.27 -17.36
N LEU A 288 21.19 1.33 -16.74
CA LEU A 288 20.76 1.43 -15.33
C LEU A 288 21.78 0.83 -14.35
N LEU A 289 22.58 -0.09 -14.84
CA LEU A 289 23.72 -0.64 -14.13
C LEU A 289 24.91 0.27 -14.40
N PHE A 290 25.64 0.66 -13.36
CA PHE A 290 26.93 1.32 -13.56
C PHE A 290 27.82 0.38 -14.39
N ALA A 291 28.73 0.93 -15.20
CA ALA A 291 29.59 0.12 -16.09
C ALA A 291 30.29 -1.02 -15.34
N GLU A 292 30.63 -0.79 -14.07
CA GLU A 292 31.22 -1.74 -13.14
C GLU A 292 30.29 -2.94 -12.82
N HIS A 293 28.97 -2.74 -12.79
CA HIS A 293 27.98 -3.81 -12.63
C HIS A 293 27.81 -4.65 -13.90
N LEU A 294 27.86 -4.02 -15.07
CA LEU A 294 27.84 -4.74 -16.34
C LEU A 294 29.05 -5.65 -16.47
N ALA A 295 30.23 -5.14 -16.10
CA ALA A 295 31.49 -5.87 -16.21
C ALA A 295 31.51 -7.17 -15.39
N HIS A 296 30.87 -7.21 -14.21
CA HIS A 296 30.87 -8.43 -13.38
C HIS A 296 29.60 -9.28 -13.47
N LEU A 297 28.41 -8.71 -13.69
CA LEU A 297 27.16 -9.49 -13.82
C LEU A 297 26.95 -10.07 -15.23
N PHE A 298 27.52 -9.41 -16.25
CA PHE A 298 27.29 -9.71 -17.66
C PHE A 298 28.59 -9.97 -18.45
N ALA A 299 29.63 -10.45 -17.78
CA ALA A 299 30.89 -10.86 -18.40
C ALA A 299 30.68 -11.83 -19.59
N ASP A 300 31.63 -11.85 -20.52
CA ASP A 300 31.51 -12.60 -21.78
C ASP A 300 31.35 -14.12 -21.58
N ASP A 301 31.84 -14.64 -20.46
CA ASP A 301 31.76 -16.05 -20.07
C ASP A 301 30.42 -16.45 -19.42
N VAL A 302 29.54 -15.49 -19.09
CA VAL A 302 28.21 -15.77 -18.56
C VAL A 302 27.26 -16.22 -19.69
N PRO A 303 26.60 -17.39 -19.60
CA PRO A 303 25.68 -17.86 -20.64
C PRO A 303 24.52 -16.89 -20.90
N GLU A 304 24.11 -16.75 -22.17
CA GLU A 304 23.00 -15.86 -22.56
C GLU A 304 21.68 -16.16 -21.85
N SER A 305 21.39 -17.44 -21.57
CA SER A 305 20.21 -17.83 -20.78
C SER A 305 20.26 -17.27 -19.36
N GLN A 306 21.45 -17.24 -18.75
CA GLN A 306 21.68 -16.71 -17.41
C GLN A 306 21.64 -15.18 -17.42
N LYS A 307 22.23 -14.51 -18.42
CA LYS A 307 22.11 -13.05 -18.61
C LYS A 307 20.64 -12.62 -18.70
N LYS A 308 19.82 -13.34 -19.48
CA LYS A 308 18.37 -13.09 -19.57
C LYS A 308 17.65 -13.29 -18.24
N ALA A 309 18.01 -14.33 -17.47
CA ALA A 309 17.41 -14.59 -16.16
C ALA A 309 17.76 -13.49 -15.14
N LEU A 310 19.02 -13.07 -15.09
CA LEU A 310 19.50 -11.97 -14.25
C LEU A 310 18.80 -10.66 -14.61
N LEU A 311 18.68 -10.32 -15.90
CA LEU A 311 17.91 -9.15 -16.35
C LEU A 311 16.45 -9.21 -15.89
N LYS A 312 15.79 -10.36 -16.07
CA LYS A 312 14.41 -10.54 -15.61
C LYS A 312 14.29 -10.32 -14.09
N GLN A 313 15.25 -10.81 -13.31
CA GLN A 313 15.26 -10.62 -11.86
C GLN A 313 15.50 -9.16 -11.47
N LEU A 314 16.47 -8.49 -12.09
CA LEU A 314 16.77 -7.07 -11.86
C LEU A 314 15.58 -6.18 -12.22
N ASN A 315 14.86 -6.49 -13.31
CA ASN A 315 13.61 -5.80 -13.67
C ASN A 315 12.54 -5.91 -12.57
N ALA A 316 12.37 -7.11 -12.01
CA ALA A 316 11.40 -7.33 -10.95
C ALA A 316 11.78 -6.56 -9.68
N ILE A 317 13.07 -6.56 -9.34
CA ILE A 317 13.63 -5.81 -8.21
C ILE A 317 13.41 -4.31 -8.40
N ASP A 318 13.81 -3.75 -9.55
CA ASP A 318 13.70 -2.34 -9.87
C ASP A 318 12.26 -1.83 -9.74
N GLY A 319 11.29 -2.60 -10.25
CA GLY A 319 9.86 -2.27 -10.14
C GLY A 319 9.26 -2.37 -8.73
N SER A 320 9.97 -3.01 -7.79
CA SER A 320 9.53 -3.18 -6.40
C SER A 320 10.18 -2.20 -5.42
N LEU A 321 11.36 -1.68 -5.76
CA LEU A 321 12.14 -0.81 -4.89
C LEU A 321 11.56 0.62 -4.83
N PRO A 322 11.29 1.18 -3.63
CA PRO A 322 10.90 2.57 -3.51
C PRO A 322 12.07 3.52 -3.81
N GLY A 323 11.76 4.77 -4.16
CA GLY A 323 12.77 5.83 -4.25
C GLY A 323 13.70 5.75 -5.45
N GLY A 324 13.14 5.63 -6.65
CA GLY A 324 13.91 5.64 -7.88
C GLY A 324 14.47 4.28 -8.29
N GLY A 325 13.83 3.19 -7.84
CA GLY A 325 14.15 1.83 -8.26
C GLY A 325 15.54 1.36 -7.81
N LEU A 326 16.12 0.46 -8.59
CA LEU A 326 17.42 -0.14 -8.33
C LEU A 326 18.53 0.91 -8.30
N LYS A 327 18.50 1.90 -9.20
CA LYS A 327 19.51 2.97 -9.22
C LYS A 327 19.48 3.78 -7.91
N GLY A 328 18.30 4.21 -7.48
CA GLY A 328 18.15 4.95 -6.23
C GLY A 328 18.62 4.16 -5.02
N TYR A 329 18.33 2.86 -4.98
CA TYR A 329 18.82 1.94 -3.94
C TYR A 329 20.35 1.85 -3.93
N LEU A 330 20.99 1.70 -5.10
CA LEU A 330 22.45 1.63 -5.20
C LEU A 330 23.13 2.95 -4.80
N ASP A 331 22.58 4.09 -5.21
CA ASP A 331 23.11 5.41 -4.86
C ASP A 331 23.09 5.63 -3.33
N ARG A 332 21.96 5.31 -2.68
CA ARG A 332 21.87 5.36 -1.21
C ARG A 332 22.81 4.35 -0.55
N GLY A 333 22.90 3.15 -1.12
CA GLY A 333 23.81 2.11 -0.66
C GLY A 333 25.26 2.58 -0.64
N ARG A 334 25.75 3.23 -1.70
CA ARG A 334 27.10 3.79 -1.73
C ARG A 334 27.33 4.85 -0.65
N SER A 335 26.41 5.80 -0.52
CA SER A 335 26.53 6.85 0.51
C SER A 335 26.62 6.24 1.92
N LEU A 336 25.69 5.35 2.25
CA LEU A 336 25.64 4.70 3.56
C LEU A 336 26.85 3.78 3.82
N LEU A 337 27.36 3.11 2.78
CA LEU A 337 28.56 2.28 2.89
C LEU A 337 29.83 3.11 3.10
N GLN A 338 29.95 4.25 2.42
CA GLN A 338 31.05 5.19 2.62
C GLN A 338 31.01 5.77 4.04
N GLU A 339 29.84 6.14 4.54
CA GLU A 339 29.65 6.59 5.93
C GLU A 339 30.02 5.49 6.94
N ALA A 340 29.58 4.24 6.70
CA ALA A 340 29.90 3.10 7.56
C ALA A 340 31.41 2.78 7.56
N GLN A 341 32.06 2.91 6.41
CA GLN A 341 33.51 2.76 6.26
C GLN A 341 34.24 3.85 7.04
N ALA A 342 33.84 5.11 6.89
CA ALA A 342 34.38 6.25 7.63
C ALA A 342 34.06 6.23 9.14
N GLY A 343 33.12 5.39 9.57
CA GLY A 343 32.70 5.32 10.97
C GLY A 343 31.89 6.53 11.42
N VAL A 344 31.13 7.14 10.50
CA VAL A 344 30.25 8.26 10.80
C VAL A 344 29.19 7.82 11.81
N ASN A 345 29.10 8.53 12.94
CA ASN A 345 28.02 8.35 13.91
C ASN A 345 26.81 9.19 13.45
N PRO A 346 25.64 8.58 13.15
CA PRO A 346 24.46 9.32 12.69
C PRO A 346 23.87 10.26 13.74
N PHE A 347 24.31 10.15 14.99
CA PHE A 347 23.90 11.01 16.10
C PHE A 347 25.01 11.97 16.56
N ALA A 348 26.13 12.06 15.84
CA ALA A 348 27.24 12.93 16.20
C ALA A 348 26.76 14.39 16.37
N GLY A 349 27.12 15.00 17.50
CA GLY A 349 26.76 16.38 17.83
C GLY A 349 25.30 16.58 18.26
N LEU A 350 24.48 15.53 18.32
CA LEU A 350 23.15 15.61 18.89
C LEU A 350 23.21 15.41 20.41
N VAL A 351 22.46 16.24 21.14
CA VAL A 351 22.35 16.14 22.60
C VAL A 351 21.07 15.37 22.94
N PRO A 352 21.16 14.18 23.56
CA PRO A 352 20.01 13.43 24.02
C PRO A 352 19.46 14.02 25.32
N SER A 353 18.13 14.05 25.42
CA SER A 353 17.40 14.28 26.65
C SER A 353 16.19 13.35 26.75
N VAL A 354 15.65 13.20 27.96
CA VAL A 354 14.43 12.42 28.19
C VAL A 354 13.27 13.09 27.45
N PRO A 355 12.53 12.36 26.61
CA PRO A 355 11.41 12.93 25.88
C PRO A 355 10.25 13.25 26.82
N GLU A 356 9.51 14.33 26.51
CA GLU A 356 8.20 14.55 27.12
C GLU A 356 7.23 13.47 26.64
N GLY A 357 6.46 12.90 27.57
CA GLY A 357 5.52 11.84 27.28
C GLY A 357 4.51 11.64 28.41
N GLN A 358 3.50 10.82 28.15
CA GLN A 358 2.53 10.43 29.16
C GLN A 358 3.02 9.19 29.89
N GLN A 359 3.09 9.25 31.22
CA GLN A 359 3.21 8.07 32.06
C GLN A 359 1.82 7.57 32.41
N LEU A 360 1.61 6.26 32.24
CA LEU A 360 0.40 5.51 32.57
C LEU A 360 0.80 4.26 33.36
N PHE A 361 1.52 4.47 34.45
CA PHE A 361 1.92 3.44 35.41
C PHE A 361 1.94 4.01 36.83
N GLY A 362 2.04 3.13 37.84
CA GLY A 362 1.96 3.52 39.24
C GLY A 362 0.62 4.20 39.54
N GLU A 363 0.65 5.38 40.13
CA GLU A 363 -0.55 6.16 40.50
C GLU A 363 -1.39 6.62 39.29
N THR A 364 -0.82 6.60 38.08
CA THR A 364 -1.50 6.95 36.83
C THR A 364 -1.78 5.73 35.94
N GLY A 365 -1.48 4.53 36.45
CA GLY A 365 -1.62 3.26 35.73
C GLY A 365 -3.04 2.69 35.69
N PRO A 366 -3.19 1.46 35.20
CA PRO A 366 -4.47 0.74 35.17
C PRO A 366 -5.17 0.75 36.53
N GLY A 367 -6.45 1.13 36.55
CA GLY A 367 -7.24 1.31 37.78
C GLY A 367 -7.25 2.74 38.35
N SER A 368 -6.40 3.64 37.85
CA SER A 368 -6.41 5.06 38.25
C SER A 368 -7.46 5.89 37.47
N PRO A 369 -7.91 7.03 38.01
CA PRO A 369 -8.74 7.99 37.28
C PRO A 369 -8.10 8.51 35.99
N THR A 370 -6.77 8.70 36.00
CA THR A 370 -6.01 9.17 34.82
C THR A 370 -6.07 8.17 33.68
N PHE A 371 -5.86 6.88 33.97
CA PHE A 371 -5.95 5.82 32.97
C PHE A 371 -7.40 5.66 32.47
N ALA A 372 -8.38 5.71 33.37
CA ALA A 372 -9.80 5.63 33.00
C ALA A 372 -10.23 6.77 32.06
N ALA A 373 -9.79 8.01 32.33
CA ALA A 373 -10.08 9.16 31.48
C ALA A 373 -9.40 9.03 30.09
N ALA A 374 -8.19 8.46 30.04
CA ALA A 374 -7.52 8.17 28.77
C ALA A 374 -8.26 7.08 27.98
N GLU A 375 -8.73 6.01 28.64
CA GLU A 375 -9.55 4.99 27.98
C GLU A 375 -10.85 5.59 27.43
N GLU A 376 -11.58 6.38 28.22
CA GLU A 376 -12.82 7.01 27.79
C GLU A 376 -12.65 7.85 26.52
N LEU A 377 -11.61 8.70 26.47
CA LEU A 377 -11.28 9.47 25.28
C LEU A 377 -10.93 8.58 24.08
N GLY A 378 -10.22 7.48 24.30
CA GLY A 378 -9.84 6.58 23.22
C GLY A 378 -10.98 5.71 22.71
N MET A 379 -11.92 5.33 23.57
CA MET A 379 -13.12 4.58 23.17
C MET A 379 -13.93 5.38 22.13
N ALA A 380 -14.02 6.70 22.29
CA ALA A 380 -14.67 7.60 21.33
C ALA A 380 -13.96 7.71 19.96
N GLU A 381 -12.71 7.25 19.87
CA GLU A 381 -11.90 7.29 18.65
C GLU A 381 -11.80 5.92 17.94
N LEU A 382 -12.31 4.84 18.55
CA LEU A 382 -12.19 3.47 18.04
C LEU A 382 -12.76 3.28 16.63
N SER A 383 -13.87 3.93 16.30
CA SER A 383 -14.51 3.85 14.98
C SER A 383 -13.62 4.37 13.85
N LYS A 384 -12.61 5.18 14.19
CA LYS A 384 -11.67 5.83 13.25
C LYS A 384 -10.35 5.06 13.14
N CYS A 385 -10.24 3.87 13.73
CA CYS A 385 -9.02 3.07 13.73
C CYS A 385 -8.88 2.19 12.49
N CYS A 386 -7.63 1.99 12.09
CA CYS A 386 -7.16 0.95 11.19
C CYS A 386 -5.92 0.30 11.79
N PHE A 387 -5.69 -0.96 11.45
CA PHE A 387 -4.75 -1.84 12.13
C PHE A 387 -3.68 -2.35 11.18
N CYS A 388 -2.47 -2.56 11.67
CA CYS A 388 -1.41 -3.24 10.93
C CYS A 388 -0.63 -4.21 11.81
N LEU A 389 -0.64 -5.47 11.41
CA LEU A 389 0.18 -6.52 11.95
C LEU A 389 1.45 -6.70 11.11
N VAL A 390 2.62 -6.59 11.74
CA VAL A 390 3.91 -6.93 11.12
C VAL A 390 4.24 -8.40 11.38
N ALA A 391 4.01 -9.26 10.37
CA ALA A 391 4.14 -10.72 10.43
C ALA A 391 5.09 -11.30 9.37
N GLY A 392 6.26 -10.67 9.20
CA GLY A 392 7.28 -11.11 8.23
C GLY A 392 8.14 -12.30 8.66
N GLY A 393 8.06 -12.74 9.93
CA GLY A 393 8.98 -13.72 10.52
C GLY A 393 8.46 -15.15 10.62
N LEU A 394 9.31 -16.12 10.31
CA LEU A 394 9.10 -17.55 10.61
C LEU A 394 9.41 -17.87 12.08
N GLY A 395 8.77 -18.93 12.59
CA GLY A 395 8.96 -19.47 13.93
C GLY A 395 10.14 -20.45 14.06
N GLU A 396 10.87 -20.75 12.98
CA GLU A 396 11.90 -21.80 12.97
C GLU A 396 13.00 -21.58 14.02
N ARG A 397 13.43 -20.32 14.23
CA ARG A 397 14.40 -19.97 15.28
C ARG A 397 13.88 -20.19 16.71
N LEU A 398 12.57 -20.35 16.87
CA LEU A 398 11.91 -20.67 18.14
C LEU A 398 11.75 -22.19 18.33
N GLY A 399 12.05 -23.01 17.32
CA GLY A 399 11.69 -24.42 17.27
C GLY A 399 10.24 -24.66 16.79
N PHE A 400 9.59 -23.68 16.18
CA PHE A 400 8.21 -23.79 15.68
C PHE A 400 8.18 -23.88 14.14
N PRO A 401 7.84 -25.04 13.54
CA PRO A 401 7.77 -25.21 12.08
C PRO A 401 6.53 -24.52 11.48
N GLY A 402 6.57 -23.19 11.37
CA GLY A 402 5.47 -22.41 10.83
C GLY A 402 5.67 -20.90 10.90
N ILE A 403 4.60 -20.15 10.63
CA ILE A 403 4.56 -18.70 10.83
C ILE A 403 4.29 -18.39 12.31
N LYS A 404 4.97 -17.39 12.87
CA LYS A 404 4.88 -17.09 14.30
C LYS A 404 3.46 -16.77 14.79
N ILE A 405 2.67 -16.12 13.94
CA ILE A 405 1.29 -15.74 14.28
C ILE A 405 0.35 -16.96 14.44
N GLY A 406 0.80 -18.15 14.02
CA GLY A 406 0.12 -19.43 14.26
C GLY A 406 0.49 -20.11 15.58
N ILE A 407 1.36 -19.51 16.40
CA ILE A 407 1.66 -20.02 17.73
C ILE A 407 0.44 -19.80 18.64
N VAL A 408 0.09 -20.83 19.42
CA VAL A 408 -0.93 -20.76 20.47
C VAL A 408 -0.47 -19.83 21.60
N THR A 409 -1.30 -18.84 21.95
CA THR A 409 -1.01 -17.88 23.02
C THR A 409 -1.12 -18.51 24.41
N GLU A 410 -2.09 -19.41 24.57
CA GLU A 410 -2.40 -20.09 25.84
C GLU A 410 -3.10 -21.44 25.57
N VAL A 411 -2.92 -22.44 26.45
CA VAL A 411 -3.39 -23.82 26.20
C VAL A 411 -4.83 -24.11 26.62
N ILE A 412 -5.52 -23.22 27.35
CA ILE A 412 -6.89 -23.49 27.81
C ILE A 412 -7.87 -23.45 26.66
N THR A 413 -7.79 -22.42 25.80
CA THR A 413 -8.67 -22.30 24.63
C THR A 413 -7.95 -22.59 23.31
N GLY A 414 -6.61 -22.69 23.33
CA GLY A 414 -5.82 -22.98 22.14
C GLY A 414 -5.77 -21.82 21.14
N THR A 415 -6.15 -20.61 21.58
CA THR A 415 -6.24 -19.42 20.71
C THR A 415 -4.86 -19.12 20.11
N THR A 416 -4.78 -18.90 18.79
CA THR A 416 -3.53 -18.48 18.13
C THR A 416 -3.32 -16.96 18.21
N PHE A 417 -2.09 -16.46 18.02
CA PHE A 417 -1.84 -15.01 18.01
C PHE A 417 -2.70 -14.26 16.98
N ILE A 418 -2.78 -14.76 15.74
CA ILE A 418 -3.61 -14.11 14.71
C ILE A 418 -5.09 -14.11 15.07
N GLU A 419 -5.59 -15.21 15.63
CA GLU A 419 -6.98 -15.31 16.08
C GLU A 419 -7.27 -14.33 17.21
N LEU A 420 -6.36 -14.19 18.18
CA LEU A 420 -6.47 -13.22 19.26
C LEU A 420 -6.55 -11.78 18.73
N PHE A 421 -5.67 -11.42 17.80
CA PHE A 421 -5.65 -10.09 17.21
C PHE A 421 -6.91 -9.79 16.39
N CYS A 422 -7.37 -10.74 15.57
CA CYS A 422 -8.63 -10.60 14.83
C CYS A 422 -9.81 -10.45 15.79
N SER A 423 -9.85 -11.25 16.86
CA SER A 423 -10.89 -11.18 17.89
C SER A 423 -10.92 -9.83 18.60
N TYR A 424 -9.76 -9.22 18.88
CA TYR A 424 -9.70 -7.87 19.43
C TYR A 424 -10.26 -6.82 18.48
N ILE A 425 -9.87 -6.87 17.20
CA ILE A 425 -10.34 -5.93 16.19
C ILE A 425 -11.86 -6.06 16.03
N LEU A 426 -12.39 -7.28 16.01
CA LEU A 426 -13.84 -7.55 15.95
C LEU A 426 -14.58 -7.06 17.20
N ALA A 427 -13.99 -7.20 18.40
CA ALA A 427 -14.58 -6.66 19.62
C ALA A 427 -14.60 -5.12 19.61
N CYS A 428 -13.51 -4.47 19.18
CA CYS A 428 -13.46 -3.03 18.96
C CYS A 428 -14.48 -2.58 17.90
N GLN A 429 -14.63 -3.33 16.81
CA GLN A 429 -15.60 -3.07 15.77
C GLN A 429 -17.02 -3.19 16.30
N SER A 430 -17.33 -4.24 17.07
CA SER A 430 -18.65 -4.41 17.69
C SER A 430 -18.98 -3.24 18.61
N TYR A 431 -18.03 -2.79 19.43
CA TYR A 431 -18.22 -1.61 20.26
C TYR A 431 -18.47 -0.36 19.39
N ALA A 432 -17.63 -0.11 18.39
CA ALA A 432 -17.72 1.05 17.52
C ALA A 432 -19.04 1.09 16.73
N ARG A 433 -19.58 -0.06 16.31
CA ARG A 433 -20.90 -0.17 15.68
C ARG A 433 -22.02 0.27 16.61
N THR A 434 -21.98 -0.18 17.87
CA THR A 434 -22.95 0.22 18.89
C THR A 434 -22.85 1.72 19.20
N ASP A 435 -21.63 2.23 19.36
CA ASP A 435 -21.36 3.63 19.70
C ASP A 435 -21.78 4.61 18.58
N THR A 436 -21.53 4.23 17.33
CA THR A 436 -21.86 5.07 16.16
C THR A 436 -23.26 4.84 15.60
N GLY A 437 -23.89 3.71 15.91
CA GLY A 437 -25.13 3.25 15.28
C GLY A 437 -24.95 2.71 13.85
N ASP A 438 -23.72 2.62 13.33
CA ASP A 438 -23.44 2.10 12.00
C ASP A 438 -23.12 0.61 12.04
N SER A 439 -24.13 -0.23 11.81
CA SER A 439 -23.95 -1.70 11.74
C SER A 439 -23.03 -2.18 10.60
N GLY A 440 -22.81 -1.35 9.57
CA GLY A 440 -21.95 -1.64 8.43
C GLY A 440 -20.48 -1.30 8.66
N LEU A 441 -20.15 -0.60 9.75
CA LEU A 441 -18.78 -0.18 10.05
C LEU A 441 -17.83 -1.39 10.12
N LEU A 442 -16.76 -1.35 9.34
CA LEU A 442 -15.66 -2.31 9.39
C LEU A 442 -14.41 -1.62 9.93
N LEU A 443 -13.55 -2.33 10.66
CA LEU A 443 -12.25 -1.81 11.11
C LEU A 443 -11.13 -2.52 10.33
N PRO A 444 -10.45 -1.82 9.38
CA PRO A 444 -9.51 -2.48 8.47
C PRO A 444 -8.26 -3.04 9.16
N LEU A 445 -7.74 -4.15 8.64
CA LEU A 445 -6.48 -4.78 9.06
C LEU A 445 -5.54 -4.97 7.87
N ALA A 446 -4.37 -4.36 7.92
CA ALA A 446 -3.24 -4.71 7.06
C ALA A 446 -2.36 -5.78 7.75
N ILE A 447 -1.90 -6.77 6.98
CA ILE A 447 -0.95 -7.78 7.47
C ILE A 447 0.29 -7.72 6.57
N MET A 448 1.38 -7.18 7.12
CA MET A 448 2.67 -7.21 6.43
C MET A 448 3.28 -8.60 6.54
N THR A 449 3.59 -9.21 5.40
CA THR A 449 4.16 -10.55 5.28
C THR A 449 5.48 -10.49 4.53
N SER A 450 6.27 -11.56 4.55
CA SER A 450 7.47 -11.70 3.70
C SER A 450 7.23 -12.79 2.66
N GLY A 451 8.17 -12.95 1.71
CA GLY A 451 8.13 -14.08 0.78
C GLY A 451 8.03 -15.45 1.46
N ASP A 452 8.54 -15.58 2.69
CA ASP A 452 8.54 -16.84 3.44
C ASP A 452 7.25 -17.06 4.25
N THR A 453 6.48 -16.00 4.53
CA THR A 453 5.26 -16.05 5.34
C THR A 453 3.97 -15.81 4.56
N HIS A 454 4.02 -15.19 3.39
CA HIS A 454 2.83 -14.70 2.67
C HIS A 454 1.78 -15.78 2.40
N ASP A 455 2.15 -16.82 1.65
CA ASP A 455 1.20 -17.86 1.23
C ASP A 455 0.66 -18.63 2.44
N LYS A 456 1.51 -18.89 3.44
CA LYS A 456 1.11 -19.54 4.70
C LYS A 456 0.11 -18.70 5.48
N THR A 457 0.33 -17.39 5.56
CA THR A 457 -0.58 -16.46 6.23
C THR A 457 -1.93 -16.36 5.51
N VAL A 458 -1.93 -16.19 4.18
CA VAL A 458 -3.17 -16.13 3.38
C VAL A 458 -3.96 -17.42 3.51
N HIS A 459 -3.27 -18.56 3.45
CA HIS A 459 -3.87 -19.88 3.63
C HIS A 459 -4.48 -20.04 5.03
N MET A 460 -3.72 -19.72 6.08
CA MET A 460 -4.21 -19.79 7.46
C MET A 460 -5.45 -18.90 7.68
N MET A 461 -5.46 -17.67 7.14
CA MET A 461 -6.62 -16.79 7.23
C MET A 461 -7.84 -17.41 6.52
N ARG A 462 -7.68 -17.90 5.30
CA ARG A 462 -8.79 -18.49 4.53
C ARG A 462 -9.35 -19.78 5.13
N GLU A 463 -8.48 -20.69 5.55
CA GLU A 463 -8.89 -21.96 6.17
C GLU A 463 -9.69 -21.75 7.45
N ASN A 464 -9.45 -20.64 8.16
CA ASN A 464 -10.14 -20.29 9.39
C ASN A 464 -11.23 -19.21 9.17
N ALA A 465 -11.71 -19.04 7.94
CA ALA A 465 -12.74 -18.05 7.59
C ALA A 465 -12.44 -16.63 8.12
N PHE A 466 -11.17 -16.22 7.97
CA PHE A 466 -10.61 -14.95 8.44
C PHE A 466 -10.86 -14.68 9.93
N PHE A 467 -11.03 -15.72 10.74
CA PHE A 467 -11.34 -15.65 12.17
C PHE A 467 -12.55 -14.75 12.47
N GLY A 468 -13.54 -14.76 11.57
CA GLY A 468 -14.77 -13.95 11.69
C GLY A 468 -14.68 -12.55 11.09
N MET A 469 -13.52 -12.13 10.59
CA MET A 469 -13.40 -10.89 9.81
C MET A 469 -13.97 -11.08 8.40
N VAL A 470 -14.64 -10.05 7.89
CA VAL A 470 -14.97 -9.92 6.46
C VAL A 470 -13.67 -9.86 5.63
N GLU A 471 -13.55 -10.65 4.56
CA GLU A 471 -12.31 -10.77 3.75
C GLU A 471 -11.88 -9.41 3.19
N GLU A 472 -12.83 -8.59 2.73
CA GLU A 472 -12.57 -7.29 2.11
C GLU A 472 -11.91 -6.26 3.05
N GLN A 473 -12.02 -6.46 4.38
CA GLN A 473 -11.39 -5.56 5.35
C GLN A 473 -9.95 -5.97 5.70
N VAL A 474 -9.44 -7.09 5.16
CA VAL A 474 -8.09 -7.60 5.40
C VAL A 474 -7.21 -7.38 4.16
N HIS A 475 -6.07 -6.71 4.34
CA HIS A 475 -5.15 -6.35 3.27
C HIS A 475 -3.77 -6.99 3.49
N PHE A 476 -3.35 -7.89 2.60
CA PHE A 476 -2.02 -8.49 2.67
C PHE A 476 -0.98 -7.62 1.96
N LEU A 477 0.04 -7.19 2.70
CA LEU A 477 1.14 -6.37 2.20
C LEU A 477 2.43 -7.19 2.21
N LYS A 478 2.79 -7.78 1.07
CA LYS A 478 4.01 -8.60 0.99
C LYS A 478 5.24 -7.72 0.81
N GLN A 479 6.15 -7.75 1.78
CA GLN A 479 7.49 -7.21 1.69
C GLN A 479 8.32 -8.03 0.69
N GLU A 480 8.95 -7.33 -0.26
CA GLU A 480 9.94 -7.91 -1.16
C GLU A 480 11.35 -7.83 -0.56
N LYS A 481 12.27 -8.67 -1.07
CA LYS A 481 13.68 -8.64 -0.66
C LYS A 481 14.44 -7.62 -1.51
N VAL A 482 15.48 -7.04 -0.95
CA VAL A 482 16.35 -6.05 -1.62
C VAL A 482 17.69 -6.68 -2.01
N PRO A 483 18.38 -6.17 -3.05
CA PRO A 483 19.70 -6.68 -3.46
C PRO A 483 20.72 -6.63 -2.33
N ALA A 484 21.47 -7.72 -2.17
CA ALA A 484 22.63 -7.73 -1.28
C ALA A 484 23.83 -7.07 -1.97
N LEU A 485 24.68 -6.40 -1.18
CA LEU A 485 25.85 -5.65 -1.65
C LEU A 485 27.15 -6.32 -1.19
N VAL A 486 28.17 -6.46 -2.04
CA VAL A 486 29.41 -7.21 -1.75
C VAL A 486 30.58 -6.36 -1.29
N ASP A 487 30.56 -5.06 -1.54
CA ASP A 487 31.65 -4.13 -1.22
C ASP A 487 31.12 -2.70 -1.00
N VAL A 488 32.05 -1.78 -0.72
CA VAL A 488 31.77 -0.37 -0.41
C VAL A 488 31.29 0.46 -1.60
N ASP A 489 31.54 -0.02 -2.82
CA ASP A 489 31.08 0.61 -4.07
C ASP A 489 29.65 0.18 -4.45
N ALA A 490 28.99 -0.56 -3.55
CA ALA A 490 27.65 -1.11 -3.72
C ALA A 490 27.54 -2.12 -4.88
N HIS A 491 28.63 -2.85 -5.18
CA HIS A 491 28.66 -4.19 -5.77
C HIS A 491 27.39 -5.03 -5.56
N ILE A 492 26.54 -5.32 -6.57
CA ILE A 492 25.42 -6.27 -6.37
C ILE A 492 25.98 -7.68 -6.23
N SER A 493 25.57 -8.39 -5.19
CA SER A 493 25.91 -9.79 -4.97
C SER A 493 25.13 -10.70 -5.91
N ALA A 494 25.85 -11.55 -6.65
CA ALA A 494 25.28 -12.63 -7.43
C ALA A 494 25.91 -13.98 -7.03
N LYS A 495 25.08 -15.01 -6.86
CA LYS A 495 25.48 -16.38 -6.52
C LYS A 495 24.62 -17.36 -7.32
N ASP A 496 25.24 -18.45 -7.79
CA ASP A 496 24.54 -19.52 -8.51
C ASP A 496 23.68 -19.02 -9.68
N GLY A 497 24.17 -17.98 -10.36
CA GLY A 497 23.50 -17.35 -11.49
C GLY A 497 22.25 -16.52 -11.17
N CYS A 498 22.03 -16.18 -9.90
CA CYS A 498 20.94 -15.31 -9.44
C CYS A 498 21.49 -14.14 -8.59
N ILE A 499 20.76 -13.03 -8.56
CA ILE A 499 21.01 -11.93 -7.63
C ILE A 499 20.66 -12.40 -6.21
N GLU A 500 21.61 -12.28 -5.29
CA GLU A 500 21.38 -12.55 -3.87
C GLU A 500 20.54 -11.40 -3.28
N THR A 501 19.44 -11.74 -2.62
CA THR A 501 18.54 -10.75 -2.00
C THR A 501 18.33 -11.04 -0.52
N LYS A 502 18.10 -9.99 0.27
CA LYS A 502 17.94 -10.05 1.73
C LYS A 502 16.74 -9.21 2.18
N PRO A 503 16.11 -9.51 3.33
CA PRO A 503 15.05 -8.66 3.88
C PRO A 503 15.54 -7.24 4.14
N HIS A 504 14.72 -6.26 3.77
CA HIS A 504 14.98 -4.83 3.97
C HIS A 504 14.69 -4.38 5.42
N GLY A 505 13.82 -5.10 6.13
CA GLY A 505 13.44 -4.74 7.50
C GLY A 505 11.99 -4.26 7.58
N HIS A 506 11.50 -4.09 8.80
CA HIS A 506 10.08 -3.84 9.05
C HIS A 506 9.64 -2.41 8.68
N GLY A 507 10.57 -1.49 8.36
CA GLY A 507 10.23 -0.17 7.82
C GLY A 507 9.52 -0.21 6.46
N ASP A 508 9.58 -1.34 5.74
CA ASP A 508 8.86 -1.52 4.47
C ASP A 508 7.35 -1.34 4.58
N ILE A 509 6.77 -1.42 5.78
CA ILE A 509 5.35 -1.12 5.97
C ILE A 509 5.00 0.27 5.44
N HIS A 510 5.85 1.27 5.63
CA HIS A 510 5.62 2.63 5.15
C HIS A 510 5.59 2.69 3.61
N GLY A 511 6.58 2.06 2.97
CA GLY A 511 6.65 1.96 1.52
C GLY A 511 5.46 1.22 0.93
N LEU A 512 5.06 0.10 1.54
CA LEU A 512 3.93 -0.72 1.11
C LEU A 512 2.59 0.02 1.26
N MET A 513 2.39 0.74 2.36
CA MET A 513 1.19 1.56 2.57
C MET A 513 1.06 2.66 1.50
N HIS A 514 2.17 3.30 1.13
CA HIS A 514 2.22 4.34 0.10
C HIS A 514 2.03 3.74 -1.31
N GLN A 515 2.84 2.75 -1.70
CA GLN A 515 2.81 2.13 -3.03
C GLN A 515 1.44 1.53 -3.40
N ARG A 516 0.71 1.02 -2.40
CA ARG A 516 -0.64 0.48 -2.60
C ARG A 516 -1.75 1.53 -2.53
N GLY A 517 -1.40 2.78 -2.22
CA GLY A 517 -2.36 3.86 -1.99
C GLY A 517 -3.29 3.59 -0.80
N LEU A 518 -2.90 2.70 0.12
CA LEU A 518 -3.77 2.22 1.20
C LEU A 518 -3.91 3.28 2.30
N ALA A 519 -2.84 4.02 2.59
CA ALA A 519 -2.89 5.14 3.53
C ALA A 519 -3.89 6.21 3.07
N ASN A 520 -3.78 6.67 1.81
CA ASN A 520 -4.69 7.65 1.22
C ASN A 520 -6.14 7.14 1.18
N ARG A 521 -6.36 5.88 0.80
CA ARG A 521 -7.70 5.27 0.80
C ARG A 521 -8.33 5.29 2.20
N TRP A 522 -7.61 4.86 3.23
CA TRP A 522 -8.17 4.83 4.57
C TRP A 522 -8.42 6.24 5.13
N VAL A 523 -7.65 7.25 4.70
CA VAL A 523 -7.98 8.66 4.99
C VAL A 523 -9.31 9.06 4.33
N GLU A 524 -9.50 8.71 3.05
CA GLU A 524 -10.75 8.98 2.31
C GLU A 524 -11.97 8.26 2.93
N GLU A 525 -11.76 7.08 3.53
CA GLU A 525 -12.76 6.33 4.30
C GLU A 525 -13.03 6.92 5.70
N GLY A 526 -12.38 8.03 6.07
CA GLY A 526 -12.59 8.71 7.34
C GLY A 526 -11.81 8.13 8.53
N ARG A 527 -10.79 7.29 8.27
CA ARG A 527 -9.91 6.79 9.33
C ARG A 527 -8.94 7.88 9.78
N ARG A 528 -8.62 7.85 11.07
CA ARG A 528 -7.76 8.82 11.74
C ARG A 528 -6.56 8.18 12.42
N TRP A 529 -6.67 6.93 12.86
CA TRP A 529 -5.66 6.28 13.69
C TRP A 529 -5.15 5.01 13.03
N PHE A 530 -3.83 4.91 12.86
CA PHE A 530 -3.17 3.74 12.32
C PHE A 530 -2.33 3.06 13.40
N PHE A 531 -2.80 1.92 13.90
CA PHE A 531 -2.18 1.16 14.99
C PHE A 531 -1.33 0.02 14.43
N VAL A 532 -0.02 0.09 14.63
CA VAL A 532 0.96 -0.90 14.16
C VAL A 532 1.50 -1.71 15.33
N PHE A 533 1.44 -3.04 15.22
CA PHE A 533 1.83 -3.98 16.27
C PHE A 533 2.57 -5.21 15.71
N GLN A 534 3.16 -6.02 16.60
CA GLN A 534 4.09 -7.11 16.27
C GLN A 534 3.43 -8.49 16.42
N ASP A 535 4.13 -9.52 15.94
CA ASP A 535 3.61 -10.88 15.73
C ASP A 535 3.29 -11.70 16.98
N THR A 536 4.07 -11.58 18.06
CA THR A 536 3.99 -12.52 19.21
C THR A 536 3.84 -11.87 20.58
N ASN A 537 3.22 -10.70 20.69
CA ASN A 537 2.86 -10.11 21.99
C ASN A 537 1.32 -10.07 22.14
N PRO A 538 0.73 -10.83 23.08
CA PRO A 538 -0.72 -10.93 23.21
C PRO A 538 -1.35 -9.72 23.91
N LEU A 539 -0.54 -8.81 24.46
CA LEU A 539 -0.98 -7.72 25.33
C LEU A 539 -1.15 -6.38 24.59
N HIS A 540 -0.85 -6.31 23.30
CA HIS A 540 -0.89 -5.06 22.52
C HIS A 540 -2.19 -4.26 22.68
N PHE A 541 -3.33 -4.95 22.66
CA PHE A 541 -4.65 -4.32 22.68
C PHE A 541 -5.10 -3.89 24.08
N ARG A 542 -4.43 -4.35 25.16
CA ARG A 542 -4.78 -3.97 26.54
C ARG A 542 -4.61 -2.48 26.82
N ILE A 543 -3.77 -1.81 26.05
CA ILE A 543 -3.47 -0.38 26.19
C ILE A 543 -4.04 0.46 25.04
N LEU A 544 -4.71 -0.14 24.05
CA LEU A 544 -5.13 0.54 22.82
C LEU A 544 -6.03 1.75 23.12
N CYS A 545 -7.04 1.58 23.96
CA CYS A 545 -7.98 2.66 24.30
C CYS A 545 -7.25 3.81 25.00
N ALA A 546 -6.45 3.53 26.04
CA ALA A 546 -5.68 4.58 26.71
C ALA A 546 -4.69 5.28 25.75
N LEU A 547 -4.02 4.53 24.87
CA LEU A 547 -3.09 5.06 23.88
C LEU A 547 -3.77 5.99 22.86
N LEU A 548 -4.96 5.62 22.38
CA LEU A 548 -5.78 6.47 21.52
C LEU A 548 -6.15 7.78 22.21
N GLY A 549 -6.63 7.70 23.46
CA GLY A 549 -7.02 8.89 24.22
C GLY A 549 -5.85 9.83 24.49
N VAL A 550 -4.68 9.31 24.87
CA VAL A 550 -3.45 10.09 25.04
C VAL A 550 -3.04 10.75 23.73
N SER A 551 -3.09 10.03 22.61
CA SER A 551 -2.67 10.55 21.31
C SER A 551 -3.60 11.63 20.79
N ALA A 552 -4.92 11.41 20.94
CA ALA A 552 -5.95 12.37 20.58
C ALA A 552 -5.85 13.66 21.40
N LYS A 553 -5.68 13.53 22.73
CA LYS A 553 -5.55 14.66 23.65
C LYS A 553 -4.32 15.52 23.36
N ASN A 554 -3.18 14.90 23.06
CA ASN A 554 -1.91 15.62 22.88
C ASN A 554 -1.65 16.04 21.43
N GLY A 555 -2.45 15.56 20.47
CA GLY A 555 -2.27 15.83 19.04
C GLY A 555 -0.99 15.21 18.49
N TYR A 556 -0.69 13.98 18.91
CA TYR A 556 0.50 13.27 18.43
C TYR A 556 0.32 12.76 17.00
N VAL A 557 1.30 13.06 16.15
CA VAL A 557 1.40 12.52 14.78
C VAL A 557 1.85 11.07 14.80
N MET A 558 2.73 10.74 15.76
CA MET A 558 3.15 9.40 16.09
C MET A 558 3.27 9.30 17.61
N ASN A 559 2.80 8.21 18.19
CA ASN A 559 2.97 7.89 19.60
C ASN A 559 3.55 6.49 19.75
N SER A 560 4.73 6.40 20.35
CA SER A 560 5.41 5.14 20.64
C SER A 560 5.03 4.65 22.03
N VAL A 561 4.58 3.41 22.13
CA VAL A 561 4.41 2.77 23.44
C VAL A 561 5.79 2.39 23.97
N ALA A 562 6.05 2.77 25.22
CA ALA A 562 7.27 2.44 25.91
C ALA A 562 6.99 1.76 27.25
N ILE A 563 8.02 1.13 27.79
CA ILE A 563 8.03 0.56 29.15
C ILE A 563 9.18 1.17 29.97
N PRO A 564 9.14 1.08 31.31
CA PRO A 564 10.33 1.28 32.12
C PRO A 564 11.43 0.31 31.65
N ARG A 565 12.53 0.86 31.16
CA ARG A 565 13.62 0.11 30.54
C ARG A 565 14.70 -0.20 31.55
N ILE A 566 15.24 -1.40 31.51
CA ILE A 566 16.40 -1.75 32.35
C ILE A 566 17.68 -1.39 31.56
N PRO A 567 18.66 -0.69 32.17
CA PRO A 567 19.94 -0.44 31.51
C PRO A 567 20.59 -1.72 30.95
N GLY A 568 21.11 -1.64 29.72
CA GLY A 568 21.65 -2.79 28.99
C GLY A 568 20.62 -3.77 28.41
N GLU A 569 19.31 -3.57 28.63
CA GLU A 569 18.26 -4.35 27.98
C GLU A 569 18.33 -4.17 26.45
N SER A 570 18.12 -5.27 25.70
CA SER A 570 18.14 -5.30 24.23
C SER A 570 16.86 -4.71 23.60
N ILE A 571 16.49 -3.52 24.06
CA ILE A 571 15.37 -2.71 23.62
C ILE A 571 15.89 -1.27 23.43
N GLY A 572 15.52 -0.60 22.34
CA GLY A 572 15.91 0.79 22.11
C GLY A 572 15.33 1.76 23.16
N GLY A 573 16.07 2.83 23.46
CA GLY A 573 15.60 3.91 24.32
C GLY A 573 15.03 5.04 23.46
N ILE A 574 13.89 5.60 23.84
CA ILE A 574 13.36 6.79 23.17
C ILE A 574 14.03 8.02 23.75
N CYS A 575 14.65 8.81 22.88
CA CYS A 575 15.34 10.04 23.24
C CYS A 575 14.73 11.21 22.48
N ARG A 576 14.73 12.38 23.10
CA ARG A 576 14.65 13.65 22.40
C ARG A 576 16.08 14.08 22.03
N LEU A 577 16.39 14.08 20.74
CA LEU A 577 17.70 14.49 20.24
C LEU A 577 17.64 15.93 19.77
N THR A 578 18.51 16.79 20.32
CA THR A 578 18.60 18.20 19.94
C THR A 578 19.90 18.46 19.19
N SER A 579 19.79 19.00 17.99
CA SER A 579 20.93 19.41 17.16
C SER A 579 21.56 20.72 17.65
N PRO A 580 22.80 21.04 17.25
CA PRO A 580 23.45 22.30 17.61
C PRO A 580 22.71 23.56 17.12
N SER A 581 21.90 23.44 16.06
CA SER A 581 21.03 24.53 15.56
C SER A 581 19.75 24.71 16.38
N GLY A 582 19.53 23.89 17.41
CA GLY A 582 18.33 23.93 18.26
C GLY A 582 17.13 23.14 17.73
N THR A 583 17.25 22.48 16.57
CA THR A 583 16.19 21.59 16.06
C THR A 583 16.18 20.30 16.88
N ALA A 584 15.00 19.89 17.37
CA ALA A 584 14.85 18.70 18.20
C ALA A 584 13.90 17.68 17.57
N MET A 585 14.16 16.40 17.80
CA MET A 585 13.36 15.27 17.31
C MET A 585 13.28 14.18 18.37
N THR A 586 12.07 13.66 18.62
CA THR A 586 11.88 12.49 19.49
C THR A 586 11.86 11.23 18.64
N LEU A 587 12.75 10.28 18.91
CA LEU A 587 12.80 9.00 18.20
C LEU A 587 13.44 7.90 19.05
N ASN A 588 13.29 6.66 18.58
CA ASN A 588 14.01 5.51 19.11
C ASN A 588 15.50 5.57 18.74
N VAL A 589 16.36 5.38 19.73
CA VAL A 589 17.78 5.10 19.59
C VAL A 589 18.01 3.65 19.97
N GLU A 590 18.53 2.84 19.04
CA GLU A 590 18.73 1.41 19.26
C GLU A 590 19.68 1.14 20.43
N TYR A 591 19.47 0.02 21.14
CA TYR A 591 20.19 -0.31 22.38
C TYR A 591 21.72 -0.33 22.20
N ASN A 592 22.19 -0.72 21.01
CA ASN A 592 23.60 -0.75 20.66
C ASN A 592 24.19 0.63 20.31
N GLN A 593 23.35 1.64 20.11
CA GLN A 593 23.73 3.02 19.81
C GLN A 593 23.51 3.96 21.01
N LEU A 594 22.54 3.64 21.88
CA LEU A 594 22.16 4.47 23.03
C LEU A 594 23.34 4.67 24.00
N GLU A 595 23.97 3.59 24.44
CA GLU A 595 25.07 3.67 25.41
C GLU A 595 26.27 4.48 24.88
N PRO A 596 26.78 4.25 23.66
CA PRO A 596 27.76 5.14 23.04
C PRO A 596 27.32 6.60 22.97
N LEU A 597 26.08 6.87 22.53
CA LEU A 597 25.54 8.21 22.42
C LEU A 597 25.52 8.95 23.77
N LEU A 598 25.10 8.28 24.84
CA LEU A 598 25.01 8.88 26.17
C LEU A 598 26.39 9.15 26.78
N LYS A 599 27.37 8.26 26.56
CA LYS A 599 28.75 8.43 27.04
C LYS A 599 29.47 9.65 26.46
N GLU A 600 29.10 10.06 25.25
CA GLU A 600 29.67 11.25 24.59
C GLU A 600 29.06 12.57 25.11
N THR A 601 28.12 12.51 26.07
CA THR A 601 27.36 13.66 26.57
C THR A 601 27.50 13.80 28.09
N SER A 602 26.92 14.86 28.66
CA SER A 602 26.89 15.04 30.12
C SER A 602 26.08 13.97 30.86
N ALA A 603 25.32 13.12 30.16
CA ALA A 603 24.63 11.99 30.78
C ALA A 603 25.62 10.90 31.27
N GLY A 604 26.80 10.79 30.66
CA GLY A 604 27.86 9.86 31.10
C GLY A 604 27.58 8.36 30.87
N GLY A 605 26.38 8.01 30.38
CA GLY A 605 25.95 6.65 30.09
C GLY A 605 24.46 6.44 30.36
N ASP A 606 23.97 5.23 30.13
CA ASP A 606 22.61 4.81 30.48
C ASP A 606 22.51 4.42 31.97
N ILE A 607 22.47 5.43 32.83
CA ILE A 607 22.47 5.26 34.29
C ILE A 607 21.03 5.16 34.80
N PRO A 608 20.68 4.16 35.63
CA PRO A 608 19.34 4.06 36.20
C PRO A 608 19.04 5.23 37.16
N ASP A 609 17.80 5.69 37.18
CA ASP A 609 17.30 6.68 38.14
C ASP A 609 16.96 6.03 39.50
N ASP A 610 16.37 6.81 40.43
CA ASP A 610 16.00 6.36 41.77
C ASP A 610 15.00 5.17 41.76
N SER A 611 14.30 4.95 40.66
CA SER A 611 13.39 3.80 40.49
C SER A 611 14.10 2.53 40.01
N GLY A 612 15.39 2.61 39.69
CA GLY A 612 16.20 1.51 39.17
C GLY A 612 16.05 1.27 37.66
N TYR A 613 15.35 2.16 36.94
CA TYR A 613 15.15 2.09 35.50
C TYR A 613 15.95 3.17 34.77
N SER A 614 16.24 2.92 33.49
CA SER A 614 16.78 3.94 32.60
C SER A 614 15.79 5.11 32.51
N PRO A 615 16.26 6.36 32.59
CA PRO A 615 15.40 7.53 32.39
C PRO A 615 14.89 7.63 30.95
N TYR A 616 15.46 6.89 30.01
CA TYR A 616 15.02 6.82 28.62
C TYR A 616 14.01 5.66 28.44
N PRO A 617 12.74 5.95 28.07
CA PRO A 617 11.71 4.92 27.95
C PRO A 617 12.05 3.86 26.90
N GLY A 618 11.80 2.58 27.22
CA GLY A 618 12.11 1.46 26.33
C GLY A 618 11.04 1.23 25.29
N ASN A 619 11.36 1.43 24.01
CA ASN A 619 10.41 1.28 22.90
C ASN A 619 10.05 -0.19 22.64
N ILE A 620 8.77 -0.56 22.76
CA ILE A 620 8.33 -1.93 22.49
C ILE A 620 7.80 -2.15 21.06
N ASN A 621 7.99 -1.17 20.17
CA ASN A 621 7.58 -1.23 18.77
C ASN A 621 6.07 -1.46 18.58
N VAL A 622 5.29 -0.81 19.43
CA VAL A 622 3.84 -0.63 19.27
C VAL A 622 3.63 0.85 18.99
N LEU A 623 3.14 1.16 17.80
CA LEU A 623 3.15 2.51 17.24
C LEU A 623 1.74 2.91 16.86
N LEU A 624 1.35 4.14 17.21
CA LEU A 624 0.08 4.72 16.80
C LEU A 624 0.35 5.99 16.01
N PHE A 625 -0.19 6.08 14.79
CA PHE A 625 -0.03 7.25 13.93
C PHE A 625 -1.35 7.99 13.72
N HIS A 626 -1.29 9.31 13.61
CA HIS A 626 -2.37 10.12 13.05
C HIS A 626 -2.36 9.94 11.53
N LEU A 627 -3.27 9.10 11.03
CA LEU A 627 -3.26 8.58 9.65
C LEU A 627 -3.23 9.68 8.57
N PRO A 628 -4.02 10.78 8.64
CA PRO A 628 -3.93 11.83 7.62
C PRO A 628 -2.54 12.42 7.50
N ARG A 629 -1.91 12.74 8.63
CA ARG A 629 -0.56 13.31 8.65
C ARG A 629 0.50 12.28 8.27
N TYR A 630 0.30 11.03 8.69
CA TYR A 630 1.12 9.90 8.25
C TYR A 630 1.13 9.79 6.72
N SER A 631 -0.05 9.85 6.08
CA SER A 631 -0.18 9.77 4.63
C SER A 631 0.56 10.92 3.92
N GLU A 632 0.41 12.15 4.41
CA GLU A 632 1.13 13.31 3.87
C GLU A 632 2.67 13.15 3.97
N CYS A 633 3.17 12.64 5.09
CA CYS A 633 4.60 12.36 5.26
C CYS A 633 5.09 11.30 4.27
N LEU A 634 4.28 10.26 4.02
CA LEU A 634 4.62 9.24 3.03
C LEU A 634 4.60 9.79 1.60
N ASP A 635 3.61 10.60 1.23
CA ASP A 635 3.56 11.25 -0.07
C ASP A 635 4.80 12.14 -0.29
N GLY A 636 5.23 12.86 0.75
CA GLY A 636 6.44 13.71 0.73
C GLY A 636 7.74 12.92 0.59
N SER A 637 7.82 11.71 1.14
CA SER A 637 9.02 10.85 1.07
C SER A 637 8.98 9.79 -0.03
N GLY A 638 7.87 9.68 -0.76
CA GLY A 638 7.62 8.56 -1.67
C GLY A 638 7.51 7.20 -0.96
N GLY A 639 7.14 7.20 0.33
CA GLY A 639 7.05 6.02 1.17
C GLY A 639 8.39 5.53 1.74
N ILE A 640 9.49 6.26 1.50
CA ILE A 640 10.81 5.91 2.02
C ILE A 640 10.94 6.45 3.43
N VAL A 641 11.28 5.58 4.39
CA VAL A 641 11.84 5.98 5.68
C VAL A 641 13.37 5.90 5.61
N PRO A 642 14.11 6.65 6.43
CA PRO A 642 15.57 6.60 6.41
C PRO A 642 16.11 5.17 6.56
N GLU A 643 17.06 4.84 5.69
CA GLU A 643 17.72 3.55 5.66
C GLU A 643 19.08 3.65 6.37
N PHE A 644 19.58 2.52 6.85
CA PHE A 644 20.94 2.38 7.36
C PHE A 644 21.57 1.11 6.77
N ILE A 645 22.88 0.94 6.95
CA ILE A 645 23.57 -0.29 6.56
C ILE A 645 24.56 -0.70 7.65
N ASN A 646 24.64 -2.00 7.94
CA ASN A 646 25.55 -2.56 8.95
C ASN A 646 26.41 -3.68 8.35
N PRO A 647 27.43 -3.34 7.54
CA PRO A 647 28.30 -4.35 6.94
C PRO A 647 29.17 -5.05 7.99
N LYS A 648 29.29 -6.39 7.85
CA LYS A 648 30.21 -7.17 8.68
C LYS A 648 31.60 -7.14 8.05
N TRP A 649 32.53 -6.40 8.64
CA TRP A 649 33.89 -6.25 8.11
C TRP A 649 34.79 -7.46 8.39
N ALA A 650 35.57 -7.86 7.37
CA ALA A 650 36.55 -8.96 7.43
C ALA A 650 37.90 -8.51 8.00
N ASP A 651 38.17 -7.21 7.93
CA ASP A 651 39.41 -6.58 8.35
C ASP A 651 39.12 -5.30 9.16
N PRO A 652 40.04 -4.91 10.09
CA PRO A 652 39.89 -3.69 10.88
C PRO A 652 39.89 -2.40 10.05
N ALA A 653 40.50 -2.42 8.86
CA ALA A 653 40.56 -1.28 7.95
C ALA A 653 39.24 -1.06 7.18
N LYS A 654 38.23 -1.92 7.38
CA LYS A 654 36.91 -1.85 6.75
C LYS A 654 36.99 -1.77 5.22
N THR A 655 37.82 -2.62 4.63
CA THR A 655 38.00 -2.68 3.17
C THR A 655 37.22 -3.82 2.53
N ARG A 656 36.94 -4.89 3.27
CA ARG A 656 36.27 -6.09 2.76
C ARG A 656 35.16 -6.57 3.69
N PHE A 657 34.08 -7.09 3.12
CA PHE A 657 33.01 -7.72 3.89
C PHE A 657 33.29 -9.20 4.19
N LYS A 658 32.89 -9.69 5.38
CA LYS A 658 32.82 -11.13 5.73
C LYS A 658 31.70 -11.85 4.97
N SER A 659 30.65 -11.10 4.65
CA SER A 659 29.46 -11.56 3.93
C SER A 659 28.77 -10.34 3.32
N SER A 660 28.06 -10.51 2.21
CA SER A 660 27.28 -9.42 1.61
C SER A 660 26.38 -8.70 2.62
N SER A 661 26.21 -7.39 2.45
CA SER A 661 25.34 -6.54 3.27
C SER A 661 24.07 -6.17 2.51
N ARG A 662 23.18 -5.36 3.09
CA ARG A 662 22.01 -4.75 2.44
C ARG A 662 21.60 -3.50 3.21
N LEU A 663 20.90 -2.58 2.55
CA LEU A 663 20.26 -1.48 3.27
C LEU A 663 19.16 -2.06 4.17
N GLU A 664 18.91 -1.41 5.29
CA GLU A 664 17.89 -1.78 6.24
C GLU A 664 17.04 -0.57 6.61
N CYS A 665 15.77 -0.78 6.92
CA CYS A 665 14.88 0.27 7.42
C CYS A 665 14.06 -0.19 8.62
N MET A 666 13.76 0.76 9.51
CA MET A 666 12.99 0.52 10.74
C MET A 666 11.67 1.29 10.72
N MET A 667 10.62 0.69 11.28
CA MET A 667 9.29 1.32 11.27
C MET A 667 9.19 2.44 12.32
N GLN A 668 10.01 2.35 13.37
CA GLN A 668 10.13 3.35 14.41
C GLN A 668 10.98 4.57 14.00
N ASP A 669 11.59 4.55 12.82
CA ASP A 669 12.33 5.70 12.26
C ASP A 669 11.43 6.71 11.53
N PHE A 670 10.11 6.46 11.46
CA PHE A 670 9.13 7.40 10.91
C PHE A 670 9.25 8.86 11.43
N PRO A 671 9.62 9.16 12.69
CA PRO A 671 9.80 10.53 13.17
C PRO A 671 10.73 11.39 12.31
N ARG A 672 11.65 10.77 11.56
CA ARG A 672 12.56 11.45 10.65
C ARG A 672 11.88 12.02 9.40
N LEU A 673 10.64 11.62 9.13
CA LEU A 673 9.80 12.18 8.06
C LEU A 673 8.92 13.34 8.55
N CYS A 674 8.84 13.56 9.86
CA CYS A 674 8.02 14.60 10.46
C CYS A 674 8.63 15.99 10.24
N GLY A 675 7.76 16.99 10.08
CA GLY A 675 8.14 18.40 10.04
C GLY A 675 8.26 19.03 11.43
N PRO A 676 8.78 20.27 11.55
CA PRO A 676 8.99 20.94 12.83
C PRO A 676 7.74 21.14 13.71
N GLY A 677 6.55 21.16 13.10
CA GLY A 677 5.26 21.31 13.81
C GLY A 677 4.64 19.99 14.28
N ASP A 678 5.18 18.85 13.85
CA ASP A 678 4.63 17.53 14.16
C ASP A 678 5.08 17.09 15.56
N LYS A 679 4.12 16.70 16.39
CA LYS A 679 4.40 16.21 17.76
C LYS A 679 4.58 14.70 17.74
N VAL A 680 5.77 14.23 18.09
CA VAL A 680 6.05 12.81 18.31
C VAL A 680 6.04 12.53 19.81
N GLY A 681 5.10 11.69 20.24
CA GLY A 681 4.83 11.37 21.63
C GLY A 681 5.39 10.03 22.07
N VAL A 682 5.46 9.88 23.39
CA VAL A 682 5.77 8.61 24.06
C VAL A 682 4.70 8.37 25.12
N THR A 683 4.16 7.15 25.15
CA THR A 683 3.27 6.70 26.23
C THR A 683 3.91 5.54 26.95
N GLN A 684 4.35 5.78 28.17
CA GLN A 684 5.01 4.77 28.98
C GLN A 684 3.99 4.04 29.86
N VAL A 685 4.00 2.72 29.80
CA VAL A 685 3.08 1.82 30.52
C VAL A 685 3.88 0.72 31.21
N GLU A 686 3.29 0.07 32.22
CA GLU A 686 3.92 -1.07 32.88
C GLU A 686 4.10 -2.27 31.95
N ARG A 687 5.19 -3.02 32.17
CA ARG A 687 5.51 -4.25 31.40
C ARG A 687 4.39 -5.29 31.47
N TRP A 688 3.82 -5.51 32.66
CA TRP A 688 2.84 -6.58 32.92
C TRP A 688 1.55 -6.47 32.08
N ILE A 689 1.18 -5.27 31.62
CA ILE A 689 -0.03 -5.03 30.81
C ILE A 689 0.27 -4.80 29.32
N SER A 690 1.54 -4.64 28.93
CA SER A 690 1.89 -4.15 27.59
C SER A 690 2.93 -4.99 26.86
N LYS A 691 3.75 -5.75 27.58
CA LYS A 691 4.89 -6.45 26.99
C LYS A 691 5.12 -7.83 27.61
N THR A 692 4.78 -8.84 26.83
CA THR A 692 5.37 -10.18 26.88
C THR A 692 5.52 -10.69 25.45
N SER A 693 6.40 -11.67 25.17
CA SER A 693 6.51 -12.18 23.80
C SER A 693 7.20 -13.54 23.69
N VAL A 694 6.97 -14.22 22.57
CA VAL A 694 7.71 -15.42 22.17
C VAL A 694 8.80 -15.04 21.15
N LYS A 695 10.03 -14.90 21.63
CA LYS A 695 11.20 -14.46 20.84
C LYS A 695 12.39 -15.41 20.88
N ASN A 696 12.48 -16.27 21.89
CA ASN A 696 13.60 -17.20 22.08
C ASN A 696 13.13 -18.65 21.97
N ASN A 697 13.95 -19.51 21.37
CA ASN A 697 13.84 -20.95 21.57
C ASN A 697 14.21 -21.31 23.01
N LEU A 698 13.94 -22.56 23.40
CA LEU A 698 14.20 -23.06 24.74
C LEU A 698 15.67 -22.92 25.17
N ALA A 699 16.62 -23.26 24.28
CA ALA A 699 18.05 -23.24 24.58
C ALA A 699 18.61 -21.83 24.87
N ASP A 700 18.04 -20.81 24.23
CA ASP A 700 18.37 -19.41 24.47
C ASP A 700 17.58 -18.83 25.65
N ALA A 701 16.32 -19.24 25.82
CA ALA A 701 15.42 -18.76 26.86
C ALA A 701 15.93 -19.08 28.27
N VAL A 702 16.49 -20.27 28.50
CA VAL A 702 17.09 -20.68 29.79
C VAL A 702 18.22 -19.75 30.23
N LYS A 703 18.87 -19.04 29.29
CA LYS A 703 20.02 -18.16 29.56
C LYS A 703 19.64 -16.68 29.69
N LYS A 704 18.36 -16.33 29.50
CA LYS A 704 17.88 -14.95 29.44
C LYS A 704 16.93 -14.65 30.59
N ASN A 705 16.92 -13.39 31.02
CA ASN A 705 15.96 -12.86 31.97
C ASN A 705 15.43 -11.49 31.48
N PRO A 706 14.14 -11.37 31.09
CA PRO A 706 13.14 -12.44 31.03
C PRO A 706 13.45 -13.48 29.92
N PRO A 707 13.01 -14.74 30.06
CA PRO A 707 13.23 -15.79 29.04
C PRO A 707 12.58 -15.51 27.67
N GLU A 708 11.45 -14.79 27.63
CA GLU A 708 10.68 -14.49 26.39
C GLU A 708 10.44 -15.71 25.48
N CYS A 709 9.89 -16.77 26.06
CA CYS A 709 9.52 -18.02 25.38
C CYS A 709 8.02 -18.30 25.52
N ALA A 710 7.52 -19.40 24.94
CA ALA A 710 6.10 -19.74 24.97
C ALA A 710 5.55 -19.93 26.40
N LEU A 711 6.30 -20.59 27.30
CA LEU A 711 5.90 -20.77 28.71
C LEU A 711 5.72 -19.43 29.42
N THR A 712 6.74 -18.55 29.39
CA THR A 712 6.69 -17.27 30.10
C THR A 712 5.67 -16.32 29.49
N CYS A 713 5.50 -16.36 28.16
CA CYS A 713 4.49 -15.55 27.48
C CYS A 713 3.06 -15.93 27.89
N GLU A 714 2.78 -17.23 28.00
CA GLU A 714 1.47 -17.71 28.49
C GLU A 714 1.27 -17.39 29.97
N ALA A 715 2.29 -17.60 30.82
CA ALA A 715 2.23 -17.27 32.24
C ALA A 715 1.97 -15.77 32.48
N ASP A 716 2.66 -14.90 31.74
CA ASP A 716 2.46 -13.45 31.80
C ASP A 716 1.05 -13.06 31.35
N LEU A 717 0.48 -13.74 30.34
CA LEU A 717 -0.89 -13.50 29.89
C LEU A 717 -1.91 -13.85 30.98
N TYR A 718 -1.77 -14.99 31.66
CA TYR A 718 -2.61 -15.33 32.81
C TYR A 718 -2.45 -14.34 33.95
N SER A 719 -1.21 -13.99 34.30
CA SER A 719 -0.89 -13.01 35.34
C SER A 719 -1.49 -11.63 35.04
N CYS A 720 -1.42 -11.19 33.79
CA CYS A 720 -2.07 -9.95 33.34
C CYS A 720 -3.58 -10.01 33.57
N ASN A 721 -4.24 -11.09 33.16
CA ASN A 721 -5.68 -11.26 33.31
C ASN A 721 -6.10 -11.35 34.79
N VAL A 722 -5.32 -12.03 35.64
CA VAL A 722 -5.50 -12.05 37.10
C VAL A 722 -5.43 -10.64 37.68
N ARG A 723 -4.38 -9.87 37.35
CA ARG A 723 -4.21 -8.50 37.85
C ARG A 723 -5.33 -7.57 37.37
N LEU A 724 -5.84 -7.75 36.16
CA LEU A 724 -7.02 -7.01 35.67
C LEU A 724 -8.28 -7.32 36.50
N LEU A 725 -8.53 -8.58 36.86
CA LEU A 725 -9.64 -8.95 37.73
C LEU A 725 -9.45 -8.42 39.17
N GLN A 726 -8.22 -8.44 39.70
CA GLN A 726 -7.90 -7.88 41.03
C GLN A 726 -8.14 -6.36 41.06
N LEU A 727 -7.78 -5.63 39.99
CA LEU A 727 -8.13 -4.21 39.83
C LEU A 727 -9.64 -3.95 39.79
N ALA A 728 -10.45 -4.97 39.51
CA ALA A 728 -11.90 -4.93 39.58
C ALA A 728 -12.48 -5.46 40.92
N GLY A 729 -11.61 -5.74 41.90
CA GLY A 729 -12.01 -6.17 43.24
C GLY A 729 -12.11 -7.68 43.45
N ALA A 730 -11.60 -8.50 42.52
CA ALA A 730 -11.54 -9.95 42.72
C ALA A 730 -10.42 -10.35 43.68
N ASP A 731 -10.73 -11.28 44.59
CA ASP A 731 -9.79 -11.96 45.47
C ASP A 731 -9.33 -13.26 44.78
N ILE A 732 -8.05 -13.31 44.39
CA ILE A 732 -7.47 -14.41 43.63
C ILE A 732 -6.19 -14.85 44.32
N GLU A 733 -6.11 -16.15 44.64
CA GLU A 733 -4.94 -16.72 45.34
C GLU A 733 -3.65 -16.61 44.50
N GLU A 734 -2.52 -16.47 45.20
CA GLU A 734 -1.20 -16.32 44.60
C GLU A 734 -0.77 -17.54 43.77
N PRO A 735 -0.02 -17.31 42.66
CA PRO A 735 0.46 -18.37 41.79
C PRO A 735 1.59 -19.20 42.42
N ASP A 736 1.74 -20.43 41.94
CA ASP A 736 2.88 -21.30 42.29
C ASP A 736 4.01 -21.15 41.26
N GLU A 737 5.24 -21.45 41.69
CA GLU A 737 6.36 -21.61 40.75
C GLU A 737 6.23 -22.94 40.01
N VAL A 738 6.37 -22.90 38.68
CA VAL A 738 6.36 -24.07 37.81
C VAL A 738 7.65 -24.09 36.98
N SER A 739 8.09 -25.30 36.62
CA SER A 739 9.25 -25.50 35.75
C SER A 739 8.91 -26.51 34.67
N PHE A 740 9.10 -26.11 33.41
CA PHE A 740 9.00 -27.00 32.26
C PHE A 740 10.21 -26.79 31.35
N LEU A 741 10.83 -27.88 30.92
CA LEU A 741 12.02 -27.86 30.04
C LEU A 741 13.14 -26.93 30.54
N GLY A 742 13.31 -26.82 31.87
CA GLY A 742 14.34 -25.99 32.51
C GLY A 742 14.02 -24.49 32.56
N ILE A 743 12.80 -24.08 32.18
CA ILE A 743 12.35 -22.69 32.26
C ILE A 743 11.37 -22.55 33.43
N HIS A 744 11.59 -21.52 34.24
CA HIS A 744 10.78 -21.21 35.42
C HIS A 744 9.78 -20.09 35.11
N ALA A 745 8.56 -20.23 35.62
CA ALA A 745 7.52 -19.21 35.56
C ALA A 745 6.61 -19.31 36.79
N LYS A 746 5.76 -18.30 37.00
CA LYS A 746 4.69 -18.36 38.03
C LYS A 746 3.35 -18.56 37.34
N ILE A 747 2.65 -19.63 37.68
CA ILE A 747 1.30 -19.91 37.16
C ILE A 747 0.36 -20.19 38.33
N GLY A 748 -0.74 -19.44 38.37
CA GLY A 748 -1.85 -19.62 39.31
C GLY A 748 -3.13 -19.88 38.53
N ALA A 749 -4.19 -19.12 38.87
CA ALA A 749 -5.47 -19.24 38.19
C ALA A 749 -5.31 -18.95 36.68
N LYS A 750 -5.80 -19.86 35.84
CA LYS A 750 -5.73 -19.72 34.38
C LYS A 750 -6.93 -18.92 33.89
N ILE A 751 -6.80 -17.59 33.92
CA ILE A 751 -7.85 -16.67 33.52
C ILE A 751 -7.70 -16.34 32.03
N VAL A 752 -8.73 -16.62 31.24
CA VAL A 752 -8.83 -16.26 29.82
C VAL A 752 -9.97 -15.27 29.64
N LEU A 753 -9.60 -14.03 29.31
CA LEU A 753 -10.56 -12.96 29.00
C LEU A 753 -10.65 -12.81 27.48
N LYS A 754 -11.69 -13.37 26.85
CA LYS A 754 -11.91 -13.20 25.41
C LYS A 754 -12.18 -11.72 25.11
N PRO A 755 -11.69 -11.15 23.99
CA PRO A 755 -11.86 -9.73 23.69
C PRO A 755 -13.31 -9.23 23.70
N SER A 756 -14.28 -10.10 23.34
CA SER A 756 -15.72 -9.82 23.42
C SER A 756 -16.20 -9.50 24.84
N PHE A 757 -15.50 -9.97 25.89
CA PHE A 757 -15.83 -9.68 27.27
C PHE A 757 -15.52 -8.23 27.64
N ALA A 758 -14.30 -7.78 27.37
CA ALA A 758 -13.93 -6.38 27.58
C ALA A 758 -12.72 -6.00 26.72
N ILE A 759 -12.79 -4.82 26.09
CA ILE A 759 -11.68 -4.22 25.34
C ILE A 759 -10.92 -3.16 26.15
N SER A 760 -11.45 -2.73 27.30
CA SER A 760 -10.85 -1.74 28.19
C SER A 760 -10.91 -2.16 29.66
N VAL A 761 -10.02 -1.62 30.49
CA VAL A 761 -9.98 -1.89 31.93
C VAL A 761 -11.25 -1.37 32.60
N VAL A 762 -11.71 -0.17 32.23
CA VAL A 762 -12.96 0.42 32.74
C VAL A 762 -14.17 -0.44 32.39
N GLN A 763 -14.23 -1.00 31.18
CA GLN A 763 -15.33 -1.88 30.79
C GLN A 763 -15.32 -3.18 31.60
N LEU A 764 -14.14 -3.77 31.81
CA LEU A 764 -13.98 -4.97 32.64
C LEU A 764 -14.44 -4.73 34.08
N GLN A 765 -14.03 -3.61 34.69
CA GLN A 765 -14.42 -3.27 36.07
C GLN A 765 -15.94 -3.12 36.23
N LYS A 766 -16.63 -2.57 35.23
CA LYS A 766 -18.10 -2.44 35.25
C LYS A 766 -18.84 -3.78 35.20
N LYS A 767 -18.18 -4.83 34.68
CA LYS A 767 -18.76 -6.17 34.50
C LYS A 767 -18.56 -7.09 35.70
N LEU A 768 -17.73 -6.71 36.66
CA LEU A 768 -17.51 -7.47 37.89
C LEU A 768 -18.20 -6.76 39.05
N LYS A 769 -19.08 -7.49 39.74
CA LYS A 769 -19.90 -7.01 40.85
C LYS A 769 -19.91 -8.07 41.95
N GLY A 770 -20.23 -7.64 43.16
CA GLY A 770 -20.27 -8.53 44.33
C GLY A 770 -18.90 -9.11 44.69
N ARG A 771 -18.90 -10.13 45.56
CA ARG A 771 -17.67 -10.81 46.00
C ARG A 771 -17.23 -11.83 44.95
N ILE A 772 -16.03 -11.66 44.42
CA ILE A 772 -15.40 -12.61 43.49
C ILE A 772 -14.19 -13.23 44.20
N ALA A 773 -14.21 -14.55 44.40
CA ALA A 773 -13.12 -15.32 45.02
C ALA A 773 -12.73 -16.49 44.10
N ILE A 774 -11.45 -16.61 43.75
CA ILE A 774 -10.94 -17.60 42.81
C ILE A 774 -9.69 -18.29 43.38
N SER A 775 -9.72 -19.61 43.49
CA SER A 775 -8.55 -20.38 43.96
C SER A 775 -7.44 -20.43 42.91
N LYS A 776 -6.18 -20.63 43.33
CA LYS A 776 -5.02 -20.64 42.42
C LYS A 776 -5.03 -21.78 41.41
N ARG A 777 -5.76 -22.87 41.69
CA ARG A 777 -5.92 -23.99 40.75
C ARG A 777 -7.00 -23.76 39.68
N SER A 778 -7.77 -22.70 39.83
CA SER A 778 -8.96 -22.48 39.02
C SER A 778 -8.66 -22.08 37.58
N THR A 779 -9.63 -22.29 36.70
CA THR A 779 -9.62 -21.84 35.31
C THR A 779 -10.92 -21.09 35.04
N LEU A 780 -10.82 -19.87 34.51
CA LEU A 780 -11.99 -19.05 34.21
C LEU A 780 -11.88 -18.52 32.78
N VAL A 781 -12.85 -18.86 31.95
CA VAL A 781 -13.01 -18.30 30.61
C VAL A 781 -14.23 -17.37 30.61
N LEU A 782 -14.03 -16.10 30.28
CA LEU A 782 -15.09 -15.10 30.16
C LEU A 782 -15.22 -14.63 28.70
N GLU A 783 -16.42 -14.74 28.15
CA GLU A 783 -16.72 -14.48 26.74
C GLU A 783 -18.10 -13.82 26.58
N GLY A 784 -18.26 -12.97 25.55
CA GLY A 784 -19.50 -12.23 25.31
C GLY A 784 -19.80 -11.11 26.30
N ASP A 785 -21.03 -10.58 26.25
CA ASP A 785 -21.49 -9.48 27.09
C ASP A 785 -22.04 -9.96 28.44
N VAL A 786 -21.17 -10.62 29.21
CA VAL A 786 -21.49 -11.17 30.53
C VAL A 786 -21.15 -10.19 31.65
N VAL A 787 -22.02 -10.08 32.64
CA VAL A 787 -21.78 -9.45 33.95
C VAL A 787 -21.69 -10.55 35.01
N VAL A 788 -20.63 -10.56 35.81
CA VAL A 788 -20.45 -11.50 36.92
C VAL A 788 -20.73 -10.76 38.23
N ASP A 789 -21.78 -11.17 38.93
CA ASP A 789 -22.26 -10.57 40.19
C ASP A 789 -22.20 -11.61 41.32
N GLY A 790 -21.02 -11.77 41.90
CA GLY A 790 -20.72 -12.81 42.90
C GLY A 790 -20.29 -14.14 42.28
N LEU A 791 -19.07 -14.59 42.59
CA LEU A 791 -18.48 -15.84 42.12
C LEU A 791 -17.51 -16.40 43.18
N GLU A 792 -17.71 -17.65 43.59
CA GLU A 792 -16.71 -18.45 44.30
C GLU A 792 -16.31 -19.62 43.39
N LEU A 793 -15.06 -19.63 42.96
CA LEU A 793 -14.54 -20.60 41.98
C LEU A 793 -13.37 -21.38 42.58
N ASP A 794 -13.57 -22.69 42.71
CA ASP A 794 -12.52 -23.68 42.98
C ASP A 794 -12.61 -24.84 41.97
N GLY A 795 -12.18 -24.58 40.74
CA GLY A 795 -12.35 -25.49 39.61
C GLY A 795 -12.26 -24.78 38.27
N ALA A 796 -12.94 -25.28 37.24
CA ALA A 796 -12.98 -24.65 35.92
C ALA A 796 -14.41 -24.22 35.53
N LEU A 797 -14.52 -22.97 35.05
CA LEU A 797 -15.76 -22.36 34.61
C LEU A 797 -15.55 -21.62 33.29
N HIS A 798 -16.43 -21.86 32.32
CA HIS A 798 -16.56 -21.05 31.10
C HIS A 798 -17.92 -20.37 31.13
N LEU A 799 -17.92 -19.03 31.21
CA LEU A 799 -19.11 -18.20 31.07
C LEU A 799 -19.07 -17.49 29.72
N ALA A 800 -20.11 -17.73 28.92
CA ALA A 800 -20.27 -17.12 27.61
C ALA A 800 -21.69 -16.54 27.44
N GLY A 801 -21.91 -15.72 26.41
CA GLY A 801 -23.22 -15.21 26.02
C GLY A 801 -23.47 -13.77 26.47
N THR A 802 -24.72 -13.44 26.77
CA THR A 802 -25.13 -12.09 27.19
C THR A 802 -26.02 -12.18 28.42
N GLY A 803 -25.76 -11.36 29.44
CA GLY A 803 -26.60 -11.31 30.65
C GLY A 803 -25.79 -11.27 31.94
N CYS A 804 -26.42 -11.61 33.07
CA CYS A 804 -25.81 -11.53 34.39
C CYS A 804 -25.79 -12.88 35.11
N ALA A 805 -24.59 -13.36 35.44
CA ALA A 805 -24.37 -14.51 36.29
C ALA A 805 -24.31 -14.06 37.76
N ARG A 806 -25.24 -14.52 38.61
CA ARG A 806 -25.35 -14.08 40.01
C ARG A 806 -25.04 -15.19 41.01
N GLY A 807 -24.24 -14.87 42.03
CA GLY A 807 -23.99 -15.72 43.20
C GLY A 807 -23.51 -17.13 42.85
N LEU A 808 -22.63 -17.24 41.84
CA LEU A 808 -22.18 -18.54 41.36
C LEU A 808 -21.20 -19.17 42.36
N GLN A 809 -21.42 -20.45 42.66
CA GLN A 809 -20.45 -21.29 43.36
C GLN A 809 -20.12 -22.48 42.47
N VAL A 810 -18.85 -22.63 42.11
CA VAL A 810 -18.38 -23.70 41.23
C VAL A 810 -17.20 -24.39 41.87
N GLN A 811 -17.39 -25.65 42.25
CA GLN A 811 -16.33 -26.54 42.72
C GLN A 811 -16.34 -27.80 41.85
N ASN A 812 -15.25 -28.06 41.16
CA ASN A 812 -15.12 -29.22 40.28
C ASN A 812 -13.64 -29.62 40.09
N ARG A 813 -13.36 -30.69 39.35
CA ARG A 813 -11.97 -31.18 39.18
C ARG A 813 -11.06 -30.22 38.39
N GLY A 814 -11.63 -29.32 37.61
CA GLY A 814 -10.94 -28.22 36.94
C GLY A 814 -10.03 -28.64 35.79
N VAL A 815 -9.08 -27.76 35.46
CA VAL A 815 -8.06 -27.98 34.43
C VAL A 815 -6.67 -27.94 35.06
N SER A 816 -5.91 -29.01 34.85
CA SER A 816 -4.51 -29.07 35.25
C SER A 816 -3.60 -28.77 34.06
N ILE A 817 -2.36 -28.34 34.33
CA ILE A 817 -1.30 -28.26 33.31
C ILE A 817 -0.31 -29.36 33.61
N VAL A 818 -0.04 -30.20 32.61
CA VAL A 818 0.77 -31.42 32.79
C VAL A 818 1.95 -31.35 31.84
N GLY A 819 3.14 -31.59 32.39
CA GLY A 819 4.37 -31.67 31.60
C GLY A 819 4.28 -32.82 30.60
N ILE A 820 4.79 -32.58 29.39
CA ILE A 820 4.86 -33.60 28.35
C ILE A 820 6.15 -34.41 28.58
N PRO A 821 6.09 -35.74 28.73
CA PRO A 821 7.29 -36.57 28.87
C PRO A 821 8.23 -36.41 27.67
N ASP A 822 9.55 -36.47 27.90
CA ASP A 822 10.56 -36.33 26.82
C ASP A 822 10.35 -37.33 25.67
N SER A 823 9.86 -38.54 25.97
CA SER A 823 9.54 -39.58 24.99
C SER A 823 8.34 -39.25 24.10
N GLU A 824 7.45 -38.35 24.54
CA GLU A 824 6.24 -37.94 23.81
C GLU A 824 6.38 -36.55 23.18
N LEU A 825 7.42 -35.79 23.56
CA LEU A 825 7.55 -34.39 23.16
C LEU A 825 7.67 -34.23 21.63
N ALA A 826 8.38 -35.14 20.96
CA ALA A 826 8.56 -35.10 19.51
C ALA A 826 7.25 -35.28 18.72
N ASP A 827 6.28 -36.00 19.30
CA ASP A 827 4.97 -36.29 18.69
C ASP A 827 3.91 -35.24 19.06
N ALA A 828 4.19 -34.38 20.04
CA ALA A 828 3.28 -33.30 20.42
C ALA A 828 3.20 -32.23 19.32
N SER A 829 2.09 -31.48 19.27
CA SER A 829 1.96 -30.36 18.32
C SER A 829 3.10 -29.34 18.47
N PRO A 830 3.51 -28.63 17.40
CA PRO A 830 4.54 -27.58 17.45
C PRO A 830 4.44 -26.60 18.63
N SER A 831 3.24 -26.10 18.95
CA SER A 831 3.06 -25.18 20.09
C SER A 831 3.27 -25.84 21.46
N HIS A 832 3.02 -27.14 21.58
CA HIS A 832 3.31 -27.90 22.78
C HIS A 832 4.82 -28.19 22.91
N GLN A 833 5.51 -28.47 21.81
CA GLN A 833 6.96 -28.74 21.81
C GLN A 833 7.76 -27.56 22.39
N ILE A 834 7.42 -26.33 21.99
CA ILE A 834 8.14 -25.12 22.42
C ILE A 834 7.80 -24.64 23.84
N ARG A 835 6.90 -25.33 24.56
CA ARG A 835 6.52 -25.00 25.94
C ARG A 835 6.68 -26.17 26.92
N GLY A 836 6.57 -27.41 26.47
CA GLY A 836 6.80 -28.62 27.27
C GLY A 836 5.66 -29.07 28.16
N TYR A 837 4.46 -28.53 27.98
CA TYR A 837 3.26 -28.92 28.74
C TYR A 837 2.00 -28.78 27.89
N LYS A 838 0.93 -29.42 28.34
CA LYS A 838 -0.43 -29.34 27.77
C LYS A 838 -1.46 -29.12 28.87
N ALA A 839 -2.63 -28.61 28.50
CA ALA A 839 -3.80 -28.61 29.38
C ALA A 839 -4.39 -30.01 29.47
N ASP A 840 -4.76 -30.43 30.68
CA ASP A 840 -5.52 -31.65 30.95
C ASP A 840 -6.85 -31.26 31.60
N ILE A 841 -7.91 -31.27 30.79
CA ILE A 841 -9.26 -30.83 31.15
C ILE A 841 -9.98 -32.01 31.83
N LEU A 842 -9.93 -32.05 33.17
CA LEU A 842 -10.61 -33.08 33.96
C LEU A 842 -12.11 -32.82 34.04
N GLU A 843 -12.49 -31.56 34.22
CA GLU A 843 -13.88 -31.10 34.28
C GLU A 843 -13.95 -29.59 34.07
N MET A 844 -14.86 -29.11 33.23
CA MET A 844 -15.13 -27.69 33.03
C MET A 844 -16.64 -27.45 32.99
N THR A 845 -17.14 -26.62 33.90
CA THR A 845 -18.54 -26.19 33.90
C THR A 845 -18.71 -25.10 32.86
N SER A 846 -19.45 -25.35 31.78
CA SER A 846 -19.80 -24.34 30.79
C SER A 846 -21.21 -23.83 31.01
N ARG A 847 -21.39 -22.51 31.05
CA ARG A 847 -22.71 -21.85 31.10
C ARG A 847 -22.79 -20.80 30.00
N HIS A 848 -23.79 -20.95 29.14
CA HIS A 848 -24.15 -19.93 28.16
C HIS A 848 -25.32 -19.12 28.70
N LEU A 849 -25.13 -17.83 28.88
CA LEU A 849 -26.19 -16.91 29.27
C LEU A 849 -26.92 -16.44 28.02
N GLU A 850 -28.21 -16.66 27.99
CA GLU A 850 -29.11 -16.02 27.02
C GLU A 850 -29.71 -14.82 27.75
N GLY A 851 -29.60 -13.63 27.17
CA GLY A 851 -30.16 -12.43 27.79
C GLY A 851 -31.66 -12.61 28.00
N ASP A 852 -32.21 -12.11 29.12
CA ASP A 852 -33.66 -11.94 29.23
C ASP A 852 -34.11 -11.16 27.99
N ALA A 853 -34.84 -11.83 27.08
CA ALA A 853 -35.50 -11.17 25.98
C ALA A 853 -36.43 -10.12 26.62
N GLY A 854 -36.08 -8.84 26.43
CA GLY A 854 -36.83 -7.71 26.97
C GLY A 854 -38.31 -7.76 26.60
#